data_AF-A0A3S2V445-F1
#
_entry.id   AF-A0A3S2V445-F1
#
_cell.length_a   1.000
_cell.length_b   1.000
_cell.length_c   1.000
_cell.angle_alpha   90.00
_cell.angle_beta   90.00
_cell.angle_gamma   90.00
#
_symmetry.space_group_name_H-M   'P 1'
#
loop_
_entity.id
_entity.type
_entity.pdbx_description
1 polymer ?
#
loop_
_entity_poly.entity_id
_entity_poly.type
_entity_poly.pdbx_seq_one_letter_code
_entity_poly.pdbx_strand_id
1 'polypeptide(L)'
;MNAGLSLTWHSGSVLPFASLWHTLQRLMHLNAMRAKELQELLVGSWQAPSVYRADLLFNELPYGGNRQRAGAVHTDQLARAMGEPAHAFEWSHLGRMPDAVRCLVGSGLRICPACAAGGYHSALFSLKALDRCPIHRCDLVSRCRCGAPFDPILRMVGATHAGQCRCGQTAFFTSTTCRRPTLCADDVRPMRSVAAWLEDICTVVRPWTQRKHAQEAHDRVFMSALGAWSAQLGLSAPPSDQGASADGGFATATISVHQLKAPTTRGSKVVQPQDFRFATASTDRMWLQTEATVAYRAMNRHIRRHVGRYSDRFAMQFLGNPDPLAMADQMRAHHQAMVGFAELVFCFSMERLAMNRRWPYRQALDPSQRALQDWLEDPWVGAPCGPEHELPQNAKSWLTRQVAAARVTHAWRRAQACAMQAICSGLADWRSATEQVNGYSASSGGQAEAWNWHTAPPPYQVTWAASAKGSRLRFASHPATVRIDWTMTAMTKTERRAAWCNVQARRQGLLDQLTAGPTLSWTRRDGWRAIDSTHAEQSSAKAHRLFLPRGERMSVWLFCSPEGYTVRAVNAKLEVTGASPKEAFAAMREALSMYQARYGAIPTAKPTRKLARGESRASRGDLVQCYALHLAHIRYDLGFWRGAESFNQLAHSLLVADRRLPAEERAATWLEC
;
A
#
# COMPACT_ATOMS: atom_id res chain seq x y z
N MET A 1 5.72 -24.64 -53.88
CA MET A 1 6.64 -25.63 -53.29
C MET A 1 8.00 -24.96 -53.18
N ASN A 2 8.37 -24.44 -52.00
CA ASN A 2 9.69 -23.81 -51.82
C ASN A 2 10.72 -24.94 -51.71
N ALA A 3 11.79 -24.87 -52.52
CA ALA A 3 12.94 -25.76 -52.43
C ALA A 3 13.48 -25.72 -50.99
N GLY A 4 13.15 -26.74 -50.20
CA GLY A 4 13.48 -26.81 -48.78
C GLY A 4 14.98 -26.99 -48.61
N LEU A 5 15.62 -26.12 -47.84
CA LEU A 5 16.96 -26.35 -47.31
C LEU A 5 17.01 -27.77 -46.70
N SER A 6 17.78 -28.67 -47.31
CA SER A 6 18.03 -30.00 -46.75
C SER A 6 19.00 -29.83 -45.57
N LEU A 7 18.46 -29.87 -44.35
CA LEU A 7 19.25 -29.73 -43.14
C LEU A 7 19.81 -31.11 -42.73
N THR A 8 21.12 -31.15 -42.46
CA THR A 8 21.76 -32.26 -41.75
C THR A 8 21.29 -32.23 -40.31
N TRP A 9 20.31 -33.08 -40.00
CA TRP A 9 19.73 -33.21 -38.67
C TRP A 9 19.30 -34.67 -38.39
N HIS A 10 19.44 -35.11 -37.15
CA HIS A 10 18.90 -36.39 -36.71
C HIS A 10 17.54 -36.14 -36.05
N SER A 11 16.45 -36.52 -36.72
CA SER A 11 15.08 -36.41 -36.18
C SER A 11 14.95 -37.15 -34.84
N GLY A 12 14.19 -36.59 -33.90
CA GLY A 12 14.05 -37.07 -32.53
C GLY A 12 15.25 -36.78 -31.63
N SER A 13 16.20 -35.94 -32.06
CA SER A 13 17.38 -35.58 -31.24
C SER A 13 17.20 -34.29 -30.44
N VAL A 14 16.06 -33.61 -30.56
CA VAL A 14 15.62 -32.58 -29.62
C VAL A 14 14.96 -33.26 -28.42
N LEU A 15 15.71 -33.39 -27.33
CA LEU A 15 15.17 -33.93 -26.08
C LEU A 15 14.16 -32.96 -25.43
N PRO A 16 13.23 -33.46 -24.59
CA PRO A 16 12.32 -32.59 -23.84
C PRO A 16 13.04 -31.46 -23.08
N PHE A 17 12.44 -30.26 -23.10
CA PHE A 17 12.96 -29.04 -22.46
C PHE A 17 14.31 -28.55 -22.99
N ALA A 18 14.78 -29.07 -24.14
CA ALA A 18 15.99 -28.58 -24.77
C ALA A 18 15.83 -27.12 -25.20
N SER A 19 16.80 -26.28 -24.83
CA SER A 19 16.72 -24.84 -25.11
C SER A 19 16.84 -24.56 -26.60
N LEU A 20 16.10 -23.56 -27.07
CA LEU A 20 16.21 -23.02 -28.42
C LEU A 20 17.64 -22.56 -28.72
N TRP A 21 18.30 -21.93 -27.74
CA TRP A 21 19.71 -21.53 -27.83
C TRP A 21 20.61 -22.70 -28.24
N HIS A 22 20.60 -23.78 -27.47
CA HIS A 22 21.45 -24.95 -27.74
C HIS A 22 21.08 -25.69 -29.02
N THR A 23 19.78 -25.78 -29.32
CA THR A 23 19.29 -26.41 -30.56
C THR A 23 19.80 -25.66 -31.80
N LEU A 24 19.75 -24.33 -31.80
CA LEU A 24 20.29 -23.53 -32.91
C LEU A 24 21.83 -23.62 -32.99
N GLN A 25 22.54 -23.66 -31.86
CA GLN A 25 23.99 -23.88 -31.85
C GLN A 25 24.37 -25.21 -32.53
N ARG A 26 23.64 -26.30 -32.22
CA ARG A 26 23.83 -27.60 -32.87
C ARG A 26 23.51 -27.53 -34.36
N LEU A 27 22.38 -26.96 -34.72
CA LEU A 27 21.94 -26.85 -36.12
C LEU A 27 22.97 -26.09 -36.97
N MET A 28 23.43 -24.95 -36.46
CA MET A 28 24.42 -24.11 -37.12
C MET A 28 25.76 -24.82 -37.27
N HIS A 29 26.19 -25.56 -36.25
CA HIS A 29 27.43 -26.34 -36.29
C HIS A 29 27.35 -27.51 -37.29
N LEU A 30 26.26 -28.28 -37.29
CA LEU A 30 26.08 -29.45 -38.18
C LEU A 30 26.00 -29.08 -39.66
N ASN A 31 25.47 -27.90 -39.96
CA ASN A 31 25.21 -27.45 -41.33
C ASN A 31 26.20 -26.38 -41.79
N ALA A 32 27.21 -26.03 -40.96
CA ALA A 32 28.14 -24.93 -41.20
C ALA A 32 27.42 -23.64 -41.65
N MET A 33 26.27 -23.34 -41.02
CA MET A 33 25.34 -22.34 -41.55
C MET A 33 25.98 -20.95 -41.57
N ARG A 34 25.91 -20.31 -42.72
CA ARG A 34 26.21 -18.88 -42.85
C ARG A 34 25.08 -18.08 -42.22
N ALA A 35 25.43 -16.88 -41.77
CA ALA A 35 24.50 -15.99 -41.11
C ALA A 35 23.21 -15.75 -41.97
N LYS A 36 23.35 -15.58 -43.29
CA LYS A 36 22.24 -15.41 -44.22
C LYS A 36 21.30 -16.63 -44.31
N GLU A 37 21.85 -17.84 -44.31
CA GLU A 37 21.06 -19.09 -44.38
C GLU A 37 20.25 -19.29 -43.09
N LEU A 38 20.83 -18.92 -41.95
CA LEU A 38 20.13 -18.91 -40.68
C LEU A 38 18.99 -17.89 -40.69
N GLN A 39 19.21 -16.70 -41.24
CA GLN A 39 18.16 -15.68 -41.36
C GLN A 39 16.99 -16.13 -42.25
N GLU A 40 17.29 -16.75 -43.39
CA GLU A 40 16.28 -17.31 -44.31
C GLU A 40 15.44 -18.40 -43.63
N LEU A 41 16.09 -19.27 -42.84
CA LEU A 41 15.42 -20.30 -42.06
C LEU A 41 14.51 -19.73 -40.94
N LEU A 42 14.97 -18.70 -40.24
CA LEU A 42 14.32 -18.19 -39.02
C LEU A 42 13.20 -17.16 -39.28
N VAL A 43 13.28 -16.38 -40.36
CA VAL A 43 12.37 -15.24 -40.63
C VAL A 43 11.55 -15.43 -41.91
N GLY A 44 11.92 -16.40 -42.77
CA GLY A 44 11.37 -16.53 -44.12
C GLY A 44 11.89 -15.45 -45.07
N SER A 45 11.61 -15.60 -46.37
CA SER A 45 12.16 -14.81 -47.49
C SER A 45 11.69 -13.35 -47.58
N TRP A 46 11.31 -12.73 -46.46
CA TRP A 46 10.97 -11.31 -46.42
C TRP A 46 12.24 -10.46 -46.26
N GLN A 47 12.18 -9.20 -46.72
CA GLN A 47 13.27 -8.20 -46.70
C GLN A 47 13.72 -7.88 -45.26
N ALA A 48 14.35 -8.85 -44.62
CA ALA A 48 14.84 -8.75 -43.28
C ALA A 48 16.21 -8.04 -43.33
N PRO A 49 16.43 -7.07 -42.45
CA PRO A 49 17.65 -6.26 -42.48
C PRO A 49 18.91 -7.09 -42.22
N SER A 50 20.06 -6.58 -42.70
CA SER A 50 21.38 -7.22 -42.65
C SER A 50 21.95 -7.57 -41.27
N VAL A 51 21.26 -7.19 -40.18
CA VAL A 51 21.67 -7.45 -38.80
C VAL A 51 20.52 -8.10 -38.05
N TYR A 52 20.41 -9.43 -38.14
CA TYR A 52 19.48 -10.20 -37.33
C TYR A 52 20.02 -10.38 -35.90
N ARG A 53 19.16 -10.09 -34.92
CA ARG A 53 19.43 -10.28 -33.49
C ARG A 53 18.22 -10.99 -32.88
N ALA A 54 18.43 -12.13 -32.23
CA ALA A 54 17.37 -12.84 -31.53
C ALA A 54 17.79 -13.14 -30.09
N ASP A 55 16.94 -12.82 -29.12
CA ASP A 55 17.09 -13.32 -27.76
C ASP A 55 16.54 -14.74 -27.72
N LEU A 56 17.40 -15.75 -27.61
CA LEU A 56 16.98 -17.14 -27.63
C LEU A 56 16.55 -17.66 -26.25
N LEU A 57 16.72 -16.86 -25.19
CA LEU A 57 16.24 -17.21 -23.85
C LEU A 57 14.77 -16.85 -23.70
N PHE A 58 14.33 -15.67 -24.15
CA PHE A 58 12.92 -15.28 -24.12
C PHE A 58 12.20 -15.53 -25.46
N ASN A 59 12.87 -15.33 -26.59
CA ASN A 59 12.31 -15.53 -27.93
C ASN A 59 11.08 -14.64 -28.20
N GLU A 60 11.21 -13.34 -27.96
CA GLU A 60 10.14 -12.35 -28.11
C GLU A 60 10.45 -11.30 -29.17
N LEU A 61 9.39 -10.77 -29.79
CA LEU A 61 9.48 -9.57 -30.61
C LEU A 61 9.54 -8.35 -29.68
N PRO A 62 10.43 -7.36 -29.91
CA PRO A 62 10.49 -6.16 -29.08
C PRO A 62 9.16 -5.39 -29.15
N TYR A 63 8.53 -5.16 -27.99
CA TYR A 63 7.39 -4.26 -27.87
C TYR A 63 7.86 -2.80 -27.98
N GLY A 64 7.32 -2.07 -28.95
CA GLY A 64 7.45 -0.61 -29.05
C GLY A 64 8.73 -0.09 -29.70
N GLY A 65 8.61 0.31 -30.97
CA GLY A 65 9.22 1.50 -31.60
C GLY A 65 10.74 1.68 -31.67
N ASN A 66 11.55 1.07 -30.82
CA ASN A 66 12.99 1.31 -30.82
C ASN A 66 13.66 0.46 -31.91
N ARG A 67 14.13 1.14 -32.96
CA ARG A 67 14.53 0.61 -34.28
C ARG A 67 15.80 -0.28 -34.30
N GLN A 68 16.09 -1.05 -33.25
CA GLN A 68 17.06 -2.14 -33.35
C GLN A 68 16.33 -3.49 -33.52
N ARG A 69 15.90 -3.70 -34.77
CA ARG A 69 15.66 -4.95 -35.52
C ARG A 69 16.01 -6.26 -34.77
N ALA A 70 15.26 -6.60 -33.72
CA ALA A 70 15.33 -7.89 -33.06
C ALA A 70 14.13 -8.75 -33.48
N GLY A 71 14.35 -10.03 -33.76
CA GLY A 71 13.32 -10.97 -34.21
C GLY A 71 13.14 -12.13 -33.23
N ALA A 72 11.93 -12.69 -33.19
CA ALA A 72 11.66 -13.99 -32.58
C ALA A 72 11.84 -15.10 -33.63
N VAL A 73 12.23 -16.27 -33.18
CA VAL A 73 12.32 -17.50 -33.96
C VAL A 73 10.98 -18.21 -33.93
N HIS A 74 10.42 -18.50 -35.10
CA HIS A 74 9.21 -19.30 -35.24
C HIS A 74 9.53 -20.79 -34.99
N THR A 75 9.28 -21.28 -33.77
CA THR A 75 9.57 -22.67 -33.36
C THR A 75 8.85 -23.71 -34.21
N ASP A 76 7.61 -23.43 -34.67
CA ASP A 76 6.86 -24.35 -35.53
C ASP A 76 7.45 -24.49 -36.94
N GLN A 77 8.04 -23.40 -37.46
CA GLN A 77 8.75 -23.45 -38.74
C GLN A 77 10.08 -24.18 -38.58
N LEU A 78 10.80 -23.93 -37.48
CA LEU A 78 12.04 -24.62 -37.16
C LEU A 78 11.83 -26.13 -36.97
N ALA A 79 10.79 -26.53 -36.23
CA ALA A 79 10.44 -27.93 -36.02
C ALA A 79 10.15 -28.65 -37.34
N ARG A 80 9.34 -28.03 -38.21
CA ARG A 80 9.05 -28.56 -39.56
C ARG A 80 10.31 -28.70 -40.41
N ALA A 81 11.20 -27.71 -40.40
CA ALA A 81 12.44 -27.76 -41.16
C ALA A 81 13.40 -28.87 -40.67
N MET A 82 13.40 -29.15 -39.36
CA MET A 82 14.24 -30.17 -38.75
C MET A 82 13.61 -31.57 -38.75
N GLY A 83 12.34 -31.71 -39.14
CA GLY A 83 11.60 -32.96 -39.00
C GLY A 83 11.37 -33.37 -37.54
N GLU A 84 11.20 -32.38 -36.66
CA GLU A 84 10.90 -32.56 -35.23
C GLU A 84 9.43 -32.20 -34.95
N PRO A 85 8.79 -32.82 -33.94
CA PRO A 85 7.45 -32.41 -33.56
C PRO A 85 7.48 -31.06 -32.82
N ALA A 86 6.44 -30.22 -33.01
CA ALA A 86 6.38 -28.89 -32.40
C ALA A 86 6.49 -28.92 -30.86
N HIS A 87 5.92 -29.94 -30.20
CA HIS A 87 5.99 -30.09 -28.75
C HIS A 87 7.42 -30.36 -28.23
N ALA A 88 8.37 -30.77 -29.07
CA ALA A 88 9.77 -30.89 -28.65
C ALA A 88 10.40 -29.55 -28.26
N PHE A 89 9.81 -28.44 -28.72
CA PHE A 89 10.21 -27.08 -28.39
C PHE A 89 9.44 -26.49 -27.20
N GLU A 90 8.62 -27.27 -26.51
CA GLU A 90 7.95 -26.83 -25.28
C GLU A 90 8.99 -26.46 -24.21
N TRP A 91 8.84 -25.27 -23.63
CA TRP A 91 9.80 -24.68 -22.68
C TRP A 91 11.25 -24.59 -23.22
N SER A 92 11.44 -24.60 -24.55
CA SER A 92 12.74 -24.35 -25.18
C SER A 92 13.22 -22.90 -24.98
N HIS A 93 12.30 -21.99 -24.65
CA HIS A 93 12.55 -20.61 -24.24
C HIS A 93 11.55 -20.21 -23.13
N LEU A 94 11.82 -19.08 -22.47
CA LEU A 94 11.08 -18.54 -21.34
C LEU A 94 10.13 -17.40 -21.71
N GLY A 95 9.85 -17.20 -23.00
CA GLY A 95 9.00 -16.08 -23.45
C GLY A 95 7.53 -16.20 -23.04
N ARG A 96 7.11 -17.41 -22.68
CA ARG A 96 5.81 -17.66 -22.06
C ARG A 96 5.74 -17.11 -20.63
N MET A 97 6.84 -16.68 -20.03
CA MET A 97 6.82 -16.11 -18.68
C MET A 97 6.30 -14.67 -18.70
N PRO A 98 5.24 -14.35 -17.92
CA PRO A 98 4.78 -12.97 -17.74
C PRO A 98 5.89 -12.09 -17.16
N ASP A 99 5.96 -10.83 -17.60
CA ASP A 99 6.91 -9.83 -17.07
C ASP A 99 6.90 -9.78 -15.54
N ALA A 100 5.71 -9.92 -14.96
CA ALA A 100 5.49 -9.92 -13.53
C ALA A 100 6.31 -10.99 -12.78
N VAL A 101 6.69 -12.12 -13.38
CA VAL A 101 7.48 -13.19 -12.73
C VAL A 101 8.88 -13.36 -13.33
N ARG A 102 9.29 -12.51 -14.30
CA ARG A 102 10.63 -12.58 -14.91
C ARG A 102 11.78 -12.32 -13.95
N CYS A 103 11.51 -11.75 -12.77
CA CYS A 103 12.52 -11.61 -11.73
C CYS A 103 13.10 -12.95 -11.26
N LEU A 104 12.41 -14.07 -11.53
CA LEU A 104 12.87 -15.44 -11.31
C LEU A 104 14.01 -15.84 -12.24
N VAL A 105 14.23 -15.14 -13.35
CA VAL A 105 15.27 -15.45 -14.33
C VAL A 105 16.54 -14.64 -14.04
N GLY A 106 17.70 -15.28 -14.14
CA GLY A 106 19.01 -14.63 -14.05
C GLY A 106 19.26 -13.66 -15.22
N SER A 107 20.34 -12.88 -15.13
CA SER A 107 20.72 -11.92 -16.17
C SER A 107 21.32 -12.54 -17.44
N GLY A 108 21.30 -13.87 -17.57
CA GLY A 108 21.91 -14.59 -18.70
C GLY A 108 21.72 -16.11 -18.59
N LEU A 109 22.29 -16.82 -19.56
CA LEU A 109 22.24 -18.28 -19.59
C LEU A 109 23.11 -18.89 -18.49
N ARG A 110 22.66 -20.03 -17.96
CA ARG A 110 23.47 -20.88 -17.10
C ARG A 110 23.46 -22.30 -17.64
N ILE A 111 24.61 -22.96 -17.59
CA ILE A 111 24.80 -24.29 -18.13
C ILE A 111 25.21 -25.26 -17.03
N CYS A 112 24.79 -26.52 -17.12
CA CYS A 112 25.48 -27.61 -16.41
C CYS A 112 26.56 -28.17 -17.34
N PRO A 113 27.84 -28.19 -16.94
CA PRO A 113 28.91 -28.71 -17.78
C PRO A 113 28.70 -30.17 -18.21
N ALA A 114 28.12 -31.01 -17.34
CA ALA A 114 27.83 -32.41 -17.65
C ALA A 114 26.71 -32.56 -18.70
N CYS A 115 25.62 -31.78 -18.59
CA CYS A 115 24.57 -31.75 -19.62
C CYS A 115 25.14 -31.30 -20.98
N ALA A 116 25.93 -30.22 -20.98
CA ALA A 116 26.51 -29.67 -22.20
C ALA A 116 27.44 -30.70 -22.86
N ALA A 117 28.32 -31.34 -22.10
CA ALA A 117 29.17 -32.41 -22.65
C ALA A 117 28.35 -33.52 -23.34
N GLY A 118 27.21 -33.89 -22.75
CA GLY A 118 26.24 -34.84 -23.30
C GLY A 118 25.37 -34.32 -24.46
N GLY A 119 25.60 -33.10 -24.95
CA GLY A 119 24.85 -32.50 -26.06
C GLY A 119 23.46 -31.99 -25.66
N TYR A 120 23.27 -31.58 -24.41
CA TYR A 120 22.00 -31.06 -23.89
C TYR A 120 22.15 -29.77 -23.08
N HIS A 121 21.16 -28.90 -23.21
CA HIS A 121 21.01 -27.72 -22.35
C HIS A 121 19.54 -27.33 -22.31
N SER A 122 19.06 -26.86 -21.16
CA SER A 122 17.68 -26.39 -20.97
C SER A 122 17.64 -24.90 -20.61
N ALA A 123 16.68 -24.16 -21.19
CA ALA A 123 16.49 -22.74 -20.86
C ALA A 123 16.12 -22.54 -19.38
N LEU A 124 15.47 -23.55 -18.79
CA LEU A 124 15.08 -23.62 -17.39
C LEU A 124 16.28 -23.51 -16.43
N PHE A 125 17.50 -23.87 -16.86
CA PHE A 125 18.70 -23.65 -16.07
C PHE A 125 18.95 -22.18 -15.74
N SER A 126 18.29 -21.23 -16.40
CA SER A 126 18.44 -19.79 -16.12
C SER A 126 17.58 -19.28 -14.94
N LEU A 127 16.75 -20.15 -14.34
CA LEU A 127 15.87 -19.81 -13.20
C LEU A 127 16.65 -19.68 -11.88
N LYS A 128 16.71 -18.49 -11.27
CA LYS A 128 17.40 -18.22 -9.98
C LYS A 128 17.03 -19.18 -8.83
N ALA A 129 15.86 -19.82 -8.89
CA ALA A 129 15.47 -20.87 -7.94
C ALA A 129 16.23 -22.21 -8.13
N LEU A 130 17.12 -22.29 -9.12
CA LEU A 130 17.98 -23.45 -9.37
C LEU A 130 19.43 -23.00 -9.24
N ASP A 131 20.14 -23.51 -8.23
CA ASP A 131 21.60 -23.35 -8.14
C ASP A 131 22.34 -24.56 -8.71
N ARG A 132 21.69 -25.73 -8.66
CA ARG A 132 22.22 -27.01 -9.13
C ARG A 132 21.36 -27.58 -10.25
N CYS A 133 21.99 -28.33 -11.14
CA CYS A 133 21.32 -29.04 -12.23
C CYS A 133 20.39 -30.13 -11.67
N PRO A 134 19.10 -30.16 -12.03
CA PRO A 134 18.18 -31.22 -11.59
C PRO A 134 18.57 -32.64 -12.07
N ILE A 135 19.33 -32.73 -13.16
CA ILE A 135 19.76 -34.01 -13.76
C ILE A 135 21.04 -34.52 -13.08
N HIS A 136 22.09 -33.69 -13.05
CA HIS A 136 23.43 -34.10 -12.61
C HIS A 136 23.81 -33.62 -11.20
N ARG A 137 23.00 -32.76 -10.58
CA ARG A 137 23.29 -32.11 -9.28
C ARG A 137 24.61 -31.32 -9.27
N CYS A 138 25.10 -30.96 -10.45
CA CYS A 138 26.27 -30.11 -10.66
C CYS A 138 25.88 -28.63 -10.44
N ASP A 139 26.81 -27.77 -10.06
CA ASP A 139 26.55 -26.32 -10.01
C ASP A 139 26.29 -25.76 -11.41
N LEU A 140 25.28 -24.90 -11.52
CA LEU A 140 24.97 -24.20 -12.77
C LEU A 140 25.88 -22.99 -12.93
N VAL A 141 26.66 -22.96 -14.01
CA VAL A 141 27.63 -21.89 -14.27
C VAL A 141 27.12 -20.89 -15.30
N SER A 142 27.29 -19.60 -15.03
CA SER A 142 26.84 -18.49 -15.91
C SER A 142 27.92 -17.93 -16.83
N ARG A 143 29.17 -18.39 -16.65
CA ARG A 143 30.35 -17.88 -17.33
C ARG A 143 31.24 -19.02 -17.81
N CYS A 144 31.93 -18.77 -18.91
CA CYS A 144 33.03 -19.59 -19.37
C CYS A 144 34.23 -19.48 -18.41
N ARG A 145 35.18 -20.43 -18.50
CA ARG A 145 36.47 -20.37 -17.80
C ARG A 145 37.27 -19.10 -18.09
N CYS A 146 37.07 -18.45 -19.24
CA CYS A 146 37.67 -17.15 -19.54
C CYS A 146 36.97 -15.95 -18.88
N GLY A 147 35.91 -16.17 -18.09
CA GLY A 147 35.12 -15.13 -17.44
C GLY A 147 33.99 -14.54 -18.29
N ALA A 148 33.96 -14.81 -19.60
CA ALA A 148 32.91 -14.33 -20.50
C ALA A 148 31.55 -14.96 -20.15
N PRO A 149 30.45 -14.17 -20.06
CA PRO A 149 29.11 -14.71 -19.83
C PRO A 149 28.61 -15.49 -21.05
N PHE A 150 27.74 -16.47 -20.80
CA PHE A 150 27.02 -17.15 -21.89
C PHE A 150 25.90 -16.24 -22.40
N ASP A 151 26.05 -15.77 -23.64
CA ASP A 151 25.14 -14.80 -24.26
C ASP A 151 23.90 -15.53 -24.83
N PRO A 152 22.67 -15.26 -24.34
CA PRO A 152 21.45 -15.77 -24.94
C PRO A 152 21.16 -15.16 -26.30
N ILE A 153 21.81 -14.04 -26.63
CA ILE A 153 21.54 -13.28 -27.84
C ILE A 153 22.34 -13.89 -28.99
N LEU A 154 21.61 -14.47 -29.93
CA LEU A 154 22.14 -14.85 -31.22
C LEU A 154 22.37 -13.58 -32.05
N ARG A 155 23.64 -13.24 -32.25
CA ARG A 155 24.08 -12.25 -33.24
C ARG A 155 24.65 -12.99 -34.45
N MET A 156 24.44 -12.45 -35.64
CA MET A 156 24.93 -13.01 -36.91
C MET A 156 26.45 -13.33 -36.92
N VAL A 157 27.26 -12.51 -36.24
CA VAL A 157 28.71 -12.77 -36.05
C VAL A 157 28.98 -14.00 -35.18
N GLY A 158 28.07 -14.33 -34.27
CA GLY A 158 28.16 -15.47 -33.35
C GLY A 158 28.07 -16.84 -34.04
N ALA A 159 27.63 -16.90 -35.31
CA ALA A 159 27.56 -18.16 -36.05
C ALA A 159 28.92 -18.82 -36.28
N THR A 160 29.98 -18.02 -36.36
CA THR A 160 31.36 -18.48 -36.53
C THR A 160 31.90 -19.28 -35.34
N HIS A 161 31.27 -19.18 -34.17
CA HIS A 161 31.69 -19.87 -32.94
C HIS A 161 30.62 -20.85 -32.46
N ALA A 162 29.79 -21.36 -33.38
CA ALA A 162 28.69 -22.25 -33.04
C ALA A 162 29.19 -23.49 -32.27
N GLY A 163 28.63 -23.72 -31.08
CA GLY A 163 28.97 -24.86 -30.24
C GLY A 163 30.10 -24.65 -29.24
N GLN A 164 30.68 -23.46 -29.14
CA GLN A 164 31.70 -23.17 -28.12
C GLN A 164 31.76 -21.69 -27.72
N CYS A 165 32.44 -21.41 -26.61
CA CYS A 165 32.79 -20.04 -26.26
C CYS A 165 33.79 -19.45 -27.26
N ARG A 166 33.80 -18.12 -27.42
CA ARG A 166 34.73 -17.41 -28.31
C ARG A 166 36.21 -17.66 -28.02
N CYS A 167 36.55 -17.93 -26.76
CA CYS A 167 37.92 -18.27 -26.36
C CYS A 167 38.30 -19.74 -26.62
N GLY A 168 37.36 -20.58 -27.07
CA GLY A 168 37.56 -22.03 -27.25
C GLY A 168 37.62 -22.85 -25.95
N GLN A 169 37.70 -22.23 -24.77
CA GLN A 169 37.90 -22.93 -23.48
C GLN A 169 36.67 -23.69 -22.95
N THR A 170 35.51 -23.54 -23.60
CA THR A 170 34.28 -24.24 -23.21
C THR A 170 33.51 -24.61 -24.46
N ALA A 171 33.53 -25.89 -24.80
CA ALA A 171 32.66 -26.47 -25.81
C ALA A 171 31.30 -26.80 -25.18
N PHE A 172 30.23 -26.55 -25.93
CA PHE A 172 28.86 -26.87 -25.54
C PHE A 172 28.44 -28.27 -25.96
N PHE A 173 29.21 -28.91 -26.84
CA PHE A 173 29.05 -30.29 -27.29
C PHE A 173 30.31 -30.74 -28.05
N THR A 174 30.40 -32.03 -28.35
CA THR A 174 31.39 -32.62 -29.26
C THR A 174 30.76 -32.86 -30.63
N SER A 175 31.53 -33.19 -31.67
CA SER A 175 30.96 -33.55 -32.99
C SER A 175 29.96 -34.72 -32.90
N THR A 176 30.21 -35.68 -32.01
CA THR A 176 29.31 -36.81 -31.74
C THR A 176 28.04 -36.35 -31.02
N THR A 177 28.19 -35.63 -29.90
CA THR A 177 27.05 -35.21 -29.08
C THR A 177 26.23 -34.08 -29.72
N CYS A 178 26.80 -33.37 -30.70
CA CYS A 178 26.12 -32.42 -31.56
C CYS A 178 25.12 -33.11 -32.50
N ARG A 179 25.49 -34.26 -33.08
CA ARG A 179 24.59 -35.04 -33.95
C ARG A 179 23.48 -35.68 -33.14
N ARG A 180 23.84 -36.33 -32.04
CA ARG A 180 22.90 -37.03 -31.16
C ARG A 180 23.33 -36.88 -29.70
N PRO A 181 22.49 -36.30 -28.84
CA PRO A 181 22.77 -36.24 -27.40
C PRO A 181 22.99 -37.64 -26.83
N THR A 182 23.85 -37.75 -25.82
CA THR A 182 24.06 -39.01 -25.10
C THR A 182 22.97 -39.28 -24.08
N LEU A 183 22.33 -38.22 -23.58
CA LEU A 183 21.17 -38.32 -22.70
C LEU A 183 19.96 -38.83 -23.47
N CYS A 184 19.13 -39.63 -22.83
CA CYS A 184 17.83 -40.06 -23.34
C CYS A 184 16.69 -39.22 -22.73
N ALA A 185 15.46 -39.48 -23.18
CA ALA A 185 14.28 -38.77 -22.67
C ALA A 185 14.02 -39.02 -21.17
N ASP A 186 14.41 -40.20 -20.66
CA ASP A 186 14.25 -40.54 -19.23
C ASP A 186 15.26 -39.78 -18.35
N ASP A 187 16.48 -39.54 -18.84
CA ASP A 187 17.51 -38.80 -18.10
C ASP A 187 17.08 -37.36 -17.81
N VAL A 188 16.31 -36.75 -18.71
CA VAL A 188 15.82 -35.36 -18.56
C VAL A 188 14.50 -35.27 -17.80
N ARG A 189 13.92 -36.39 -17.34
CA ARG A 189 12.67 -36.43 -16.57
C ARG A 189 12.66 -35.53 -15.32
N PRO A 190 13.76 -35.34 -14.56
CA PRO A 190 13.78 -34.41 -13.43
C PRO A 190 13.33 -32.98 -13.78
N MET A 191 13.55 -32.54 -15.02
CA MET A 191 13.14 -31.21 -15.51
C MET A 191 11.62 -31.02 -15.54
N ARG A 192 10.83 -32.10 -15.58
CA ARG A 192 9.36 -32.02 -15.56
C ARG A 192 8.84 -31.33 -14.30
N SER A 193 9.47 -31.57 -13.15
CA SER A 193 9.10 -30.92 -11.89
C SER A 193 9.33 -29.41 -11.94
N VAL A 194 10.43 -28.99 -12.56
CA VAL A 194 10.78 -27.57 -12.77
C VAL A 194 9.78 -26.91 -13.72
N ALA A 195 9.47 -27.57 -14.85
CA ALA A 195 8.50 -27.07 -15.81
C ALA A 195 7.10 -26.93 -15.19
N ALA A 196 6.63 -27.94 -14.45
CA ALA A 196 5.34 -27.90 -13.76
C ALA A 196 5.28 -26.79 -12.69
N TRP A 197 6.36 -26.58 -11.94
CA TRP A 197 6.46 -25.45 -11.02
C TRP A 197 6.41 -24.10 -11.76
N LEU A 198 7.08 -24.01 -12.91
CA LEU A 198 7.10 -22.80 -13.72
C LEU A 198 5.71 -22.50 -14.34
N GLU A 199 4.98 -23.52 -14.75
CA GLU A 199 3.58 -23.40 -15.18
C GLU A 199 2.69 -22.87 -14.07
N ASP A 200 2.81 -23.45 -12.86
CA ASP A 200 2.09 -22.98 -11.68
C ASP A 200 2.40 -21.50 -11.38
N ILE A 201 3.67 -21.10 -11.37
CA ILE A 201 4.06 -19.72 -10.99
C ILE A 201 3.74 -18.69 -12.08
N CYS A 202 3.69 -19.08 -13.36
CA CYS A 202 3.25 -18.21 -14.45
C CYS A 202 1.77 -17.79 -14.34
N THR A 203 0.97 -18.50 -13.53
CA THR A 203 -0.42 -18.11 -13.23
C THR A 203 -0.54 -17.01 -12.17
N VAL A 204 0.58 -16.65 -11.51
CA VAL A 204 0.58 -15.69 -10.40
C VAL A 204 0.42 -14.27 -10.92
N VAL A 205 -0.54 -13.55 -10.36
CA VAL A 205 -0.73 -12.12 -10.55
C VAL A 205 -0.04 -11.36 -9.41
N ARG A 206 0.74 -10.34 -9.74
CA ARG A 206 1.51 -9.56 -8.76
C ARG A 206 1.69 -8.11 -9.21
N PRO A 207 2.14 -7.19 -8.33
CA PRO A 207 2.34 -5.79 -8.70
C PRO A 207 3.26 -5.67 -9.92
N TRP A 208 2.85 -4.78 -10.83
CA TRP A 208 3.67 -4.33 -11.94
C TRP A 208 3.73 -2.80 -11.93
N THR A 209 4.92 -2.26 -12.13
CA THR A 209 5.14 -0.82 -12.20
C THR A 209 6.22 -0.52 -13.24
N GLN A 210 6.03 0.56 -13.99
CA GLN A 210 7.03 1.05 -14.95
C GLN A 210 8.29 1.59 -14.25
N ARG A 211 8.19 1.93 -12.95
CA ARG A 211 9.32 2.44 -12.18
C ARG A 211 10.23 1.28 -11.77
N LYS A 212 11.38 1.16 -12.44
CA LYS A 212 12.38 0.10 -12.22
C LYS A 212 12.72 -0.14 -10.74
N HIS A 213 13.04 0.92 -9.99
CA HIS A 213 13.39 0.81 -8.56
C HIS A 213 12.24 0.26 -7.69
N ALA A 214 10.99 0.59 -8.04
CA ALA A 214 9.81 0.11 -7.31
C ALA A 214 9.57 -1.38 -7.64
N GLN A 215 9.68 -1.75 -8.93
CA GLN A 215 9.58 -3.15 -9.35
C GLN A 215 10.66 -4.02 -8.70
N GLU A 216 11.92 -3.56 -8.69
CA GLU A 216 13.03 -4.29 -8.05
C GLU A 216 12.80 -4.54 -6.56
N ALA A 217 12.16 -3.61 -5.86
CA ALA A 217 11.82 -3.80 -4.46
C ALA A 217 10.67 -4.80 -4.24
N HIS A 218 9.65 -4.81 -5.11
CA HIS A 218 8.65 -5.90 -5.11
C HIS A 218 9.30 -7.25 -5.40
N ASP A 219 10.22 -7.30 -6.36
CA ASP A 219 10.94 -8.50 -6.75
C ASP A 219 11.84 -9.02 -5.63
N ARG A 220 12.57 -8.15 -4.93
CA ARG A 220 13.40 -8.55 -3.78
C ARG A 220 12.58 -9.25 -2.70
N VAL A 221 11.44 -8.67 -2.30
CA VAL A 221 10.56 -9.25 -1.25
C VAL A 221 9.91 -10.56 -1.73
N PHE A 222 9.57 -10.64 -3.01
CA PHE A 222 9.01 -11.86 -3.58
C PHE A 222 10.06 -13.00 -3.64
N MET A 223 11.26 -12.69 -4.12
CA MET A 223 12.36 -13.66 -4.26
C MET A 223 12.90 -14.13 -2.91
N SER A 224 13.05 -13.25 -1.91
CA SER A 224 13.61 -13.61 -0.61
C SER A 224 12.74 -14.61 0.17
N ALA A 225 11.46 -14.71 -0.18
CA ALA A 225 10.50 -15.57 0.51
C ALA A 225 9.66 -16.42 -0.46
N LEU A 226 10.24 -16.77 -1.60
CA LEU A 226 9.56 -17.47 -2.70
C LEU A 226 8.84 -18.75 -2.23
N GLY A 227 9.48 -19.54 -1.35
CA GLY A 227 8.87 -20.73 -0.75
C GLY A 227 7.63 -20.44 0.10
N ALA A 228 7.67 -19.38 0.91
CA ALA A 228 6.53 -18.95 1.72
C ALA A 228 5.37 -18.45 0.84
N TRP A 229 5.67 -17.66 -0.20
CA TRP A 229 4.68 -17.24 -1.19
C TRP A 229 4.04 -18.45 -1.89
N SER A 230 4.84 -19.41 -2.35
CA SER A 230 4.33 -20.65 -2.97
C SER A 230 3.37 -21.38 -2.04
N ALA A 231 3.75 -21.59 -0.77
CA ALA A 231 2.91 -22.28 0.20
C ALA A 231 1.57 -21.57 0.44
N GLN A 232 1.60 -20.25 0.64
CA GLN A 232 0.39 -19.44 0.89
C GLN A 232 -0.53 -19.42 -0.33
N LEU A 233 0.03 -19.29 -1.52
CA LEU A 233 -0.70 -19.29 -2.80
C LEU A 233 -1.12 -20.69 -3.26
N GLY A 234 -0.72 -21.75 -2.56
CA GLY A 234 -1.05 -23.13 -2.92
C GLY A 234 -0.40 -23.58 -4.22
N LEU A 235 0.78 -23.05 -4.52
CA LEU A 235 1.62 -23.40 -5.66
C LEU A 235 2.54 -24.57 -5.29
N SER A 236 3.06 -25.25 -6.31
CA SER A 236 4.14 -26.21 -6.14
C SER A 236 5.37 -25.55 -5.47
N ALA A 237 6.11 -26.34 -4.70
CA ALA A 237 7.35 -25.86 -4.08
C ALA A 237 8.41 -25.54 -5.14
N PRO A 238 9.23 -24.50 -4.95
CA PRO A 238 10.32 -24.21 -5.86
C PRO A 238 11.34 -25.36 -5.85
N PRO A 239 12.01 -25.62 -6.98
CA PRO A 239 12.92 -26.76 -7.14
C PRO A 239 14.28 -26.63 -6.43
N SER A 240 14.57 -25.54 -5.72
CA SER A 240 15.79 -25.36 -4.90
C SER A 240 15.83 -26.29 -3.68
N ASP A 241 17.02 -26.84 -3.41
CA ASP A 241 17.40 -27.72 -2.30
C ASP A 241 16.81 -27.31 -0.93
N GLN A 242 16.13 -28.28 -0.32
CA GLN A 242 16.22 -28.69 1.09
C GLN A 242 16.57 -27.60 2.13
N GLY A 243 15.56 -27.06 2.80
CA GLY A 243 15.76 -26.50 4.14
C GLY A 243 16.16 -25.03 4.24
N ALA A 244 15.59 -24.15 3.40
CA ALA A 244 15.41 -22.77 3.87
C ALA A 244 14.48 -22.84 5.09
N SER A 245 15.08 -22.75 6.29
CA SER A 245 14.34 -22.68 7.54
C SER A 245 13.19 -21.68 7.40
N ALA A 246 11.98 -22.12 7.76
CA ALA A 246 10.81 -21.27 7.85
C ALA A 246 10.97 -20.13 8.90
N ASP A 247 12.08 -20.09 9.63
CA ASP A 247 12.33 -19.16 10.74
C ASP A 247 12.96 -17.83 10.31
N GLY A 248 13.17 -17.61 9.01
CA GLY A 248 13.58 -16.32 8.46
C GLY A 248 12.44 -15.30 8.41
N GLY A 249 11.90 -14.91 9.57
CA GLY A 249 11.22 -13.62 9.80
C GLY A 249 10.15 -13.19 8.79
N PHE A 250 9.45 -14.11 8.10
CA PHE A 250 8.38 -13.72 7.20
C PHE A 250 7.17 -13.30 8.03
N ALA A 251 7.07 -11.99 8.27
CA ALA A 251 5.97 -11.41 9.01
C ALA A 251 4.63 -11.79 8.36
N THR A 252 3.67 -12.15 9.20
CA THR A 252 2.38 -12.77 8.89
C THR A 252 1.73 -12.17 7.62
N ALA A 253 1.76 -12.91 6.52
CA ALA A 253 1.06 -12.48 5.31
C ALA A 253 -0.45 -12.53 5.56
N THR A 254 -1.18 -11.51 5.09
CA THR A 254 -2.65 -11.58 5.14
C THR A 254 -3.11 -12.47 3.99
N ILE A 255 -3.71 -13.62 4.33
CA ILE A 255 -4.23 -14.60 3.37
C ILE A 255 -5.74 -14.46 3.27
N SER A 256 -6.23 -14.19 2.06
CA SER A 256 -7.65 -14.20 1.73
C SER A 256 -7.93 -15.30 0.71
N VAL A 257 -8.93 -16.14 0.97
CA VAL A 257 -9.35 -17.22 0.06
C VAL A 257 -10.78 -16.96 -0.41
N HIS A 258 -11.03 -17.08 -1.70
CA HIS A 258 -12.36 -16.95 -2.28
C HIS A 258 -12.68 -18.13 -3.20
N GLN A 259 -13.90 -18.65 -3.07
CA GLN A 259 -14.42 -19.67 -3.99
C GLN A 259 -15.21 -18.98 -5.10
N LEU A 260 -14.77 -19.21 -6.34
CA LEU A 260 -15.52 -18.82 -7.52
C LEU A 260 -16.80 -19.65 -7.56
N LYS A 261 -17.94 -18.98 -7.48
CA LYS A 261 -19.23 -19.63 -7.73
C LYS A 261 -19.30 -19.99 -9.20
N ALA A 262 -19.70 -21.23 -9.51
CA ALA A 262 -20.01 -21.63 -10.88
C ALA A 262 -21.05 -20.66 -11.45
N PRO A 263 -20.93 -20.24 -12.73
CA PRO A 263 -21.92 -19.38 -13.35
C PRO A 263 -23.27 -20.10 -13.30
N THR A 264 -24.16 -19.65 -12.42
CA THR A 264 -25.52 -20.15 -12.36
C THR A 264 -26.23 -19.72 -13.64
N THR A 265 -26.71 -20.68 -14.43
CA THR A 265 -27.55 -20.54 -15.64
C THR A 265 -28.92 -19.90 -15.38
N ARG A 266 -29.15 -19.28 -14.22
CA ARG A 266 -30.29 -18.39 -13.99
C ARG A 266 -29.85 -16.99 -14.36
N GLY A 267 -30.44 -16.47 -15.43
CA GLY A 267 -30.18 -15.16 -16.02
C GLY A 267 -29.91 -14.07 -14.99
N SER A 268 -28.65 -13.95 -14.58
CA SER A 268 -28.15 -12.69 -14.10
C SER A 268 -28.12 -11.82 -15.33
N LYS A 269 -28.97 -10.79 -15.35
CA LYS A 269 -28.86 -9.72 -16.32
C LYS A 269 -27.40 -9.37 -16.42
N VAL A 270 -26.79 -9.74 -17.54
CA VAL A 270 -25.45 -9.29 -17.91
C VAL A 270 -25.60 -7.79 -17.93
N VAL A 271 -25.10 -7.13 -16.88
CA VAL A 271 -24.78 -5.71 -16.97
C VAL A 271 -23.64 -5.71 -17.97
N GLN A 272 -24.00 -5.55 -19.24
CA GLN A 272 -23.07 -5.20 -20.29
C GLN A 272 -22.19 -4.08 -19.73
N PRO A 273 -20.86 -4.10 -19.96
CA PRO A 273 -20.05 -2.91 -19.80
C PRO A 273 -20.51 -1.93 -20.87
N GLN A 274 -21.68 -1.32 -20.63
CA GLN A 274 -22.14 -0.19 -21.42
C GLN A 274 -21.03 0.83 -21.30
N ASP A 275 -20.58 1.25 -22.47
CA ASP A 275 -19.69 2.36 -22.73
C ASP A 275 -19.63 3.34 -21.56
N PHE A 276 -18.41 3.77 -21.23
CA PHE A 276 -18.10 4.94 -20.38
C PHE A 276 -18.69 6.24 -20.97
N ARG A 277 -20.00 6.27 -21.22
CA ARG A 277 -20.80 7.43 -21.55
C ARG A 277 -21.61 7.73 -20.30
N PHE A 278 -21.10 8.68 -19.53
CA PHE A 278 -21.81 9.51 -18.56
C PHE A 278 -23.23 9.02 -18.24
N ALA A 279 -23.32 7.98 -17.40
CA ALA A 279 -24.59 7.62 -16.79
C ALA A 279 -25.04 8.84 -15.97
N THR A 280 -26.20 9.36 -16.36
CA THR A 280 -26.87 10.53 -15.84
C THR A 280 -26.72 10.70 -14.34
N ALA A 281 -26.30 11.90 -13.96
CA ALA A 281 -25.98 12.31 -12.61
C ALA A 281 -27.10 11.96 -11.60
N SER A 282 -26.85 10.94 -10.78
CA SER A 282 -27.35 10.93 -9.42
C SER A 282 -26.62 12.05 -8.68
N THR A 283 -27.35 13.13 -8.41
CA THR A 283 -26.94 14.43 -7.88
C THR A 283 -26.32 14.42 -6.46
N ASP A 284 -25.92 13.26 -5.91
CA ASP A 284 -25.65 13.14 -4.47
C ASP A 284 -24.40 12.31 -4.08
N ARG A 285 -23.53 11.94 -5.03
CA ARG A 285 -22.35 11.11 -4.70
C ARG A 285 -21.03 11.86 -4.84
N MET A 286 -20.65 12.45 -3.71
CA MET A 286 -19.33 12.95 -3.34
C MET A 286 -18.11 12.01 -3.63
N TRP A 287 -18.32 10.76 -4.01
CA TRP A 287 -17.28 9.76 -4.27
C TRP A 287 -17.68 8.89 -5.46
N LEU A 288 -16.76 8.66 -6.40
CA LEU A 288 -16.95 7.64 -7.45
C LEU A 288 -16.95 6.24 -6.81
N GLN A 289 -17.73 5.30 -7.35
CA GLN A 289 -17.81 3.94 -6.82
C GLN A 289 -16.74 3.07 -7.46
N THR A 290 -15.55 3.05 -6.86
CA THR A 290 -14.46 2.11 -7.19
C THR A 290 -14.22 1.14 -6.04
N GLU A 291 -13.60 -0.01 -6.30
CA GLU A 291 -13.27 -0.99 -5.25
C GLU A 291 -12.29 -0.39 -4.22
N ALA A 292 -11.35 0.43 -4.70
CA ALA A 292 -10.46 1.21 -3.86
C ALA A 292 -11.20 2.20 -2.94
N THR A 293 -12.19 2.92 -3.49
CA THR A 293 -12.99 3.87 -2.71
C THR A 293 -13.83 3.15 -1.65
N VAL A 294 -14.34 1.94 -1.94
CA VAL A 294 -15.07 1.12 -0.96
C VAL A 294 -14.16 0.71 0.21
N ALA A 295 -12.98 0.16 -0.09
CA ALA A 295 -12.00 -0.26 0.93
C ALA A 295 -11.57 0.92 1.81
N TYR A 296 -11.24 2.05 1.19
CA TYR A 296 -10.87 3.27 1.89
C TYR A 296 -11.97 3.80 2.80
N ARG A 297 -13.21 3.90 2.30
CA ARG A 297 -14.35 4.38 3.11
C ARG A 297 -14.66 3.46 4.28
N ALA A 298 -14.46 2.15 4.13
CA ALA A 298 -14.60 1.19 5.20
C ALA A 298 -13.53 1.42 6.30
N MET A 299 -12.25 1.53 5.90
CA MET A 299 -11.15 1.81 6.82
C MET A 299 -11.32 3.14 7.54
N ASN A 300 -11.61 4.22 6.81
CA ASN A 300 -11.84 5.53 7.39
C ASN A 300 -13.02 5.55 8.38
N ARG A 301 -14.12 4.85 8.05
CA ARG A 301 -15.24 4.69 8.98
C ARG A 301 -14.80 3.94 10.25
N HIS A 302 -13.95 2.92 10.10
CA HIS A 302 -13.41 2.16 11.22
C HIS A 302 -12.57 3.07 12.12
N ILE A 303 -11.59 3.80 11.55
CA ILE A 303 -10.72 4.73 12.29
C ILE A 303 -11.55 5.73 13.11
N ARG A 304 -12.50 6.41 12.46
CA ARG A 304 -13.33 7.42 13.13
C ARG A 304 -14.22 6.87 14.25
N ARG A 305 -14.82 5.70 14.04
CA ARG A 305 -15.81 5.15 14.98
C ARG A 305 -15.19 4.37 16.13
N HIS A 306 -14.04 3.75 15.88
CA HIS A 306 -13.45 2.74 16.77
C HIS A 306 -12.04 3.09 17.26
N VAL A 307 -11.24 3.82 16.49
CA VAL A 307 -9.85 4.15 16.84
C VAL A 307 -9.76 5.51 17.55
N GLY A 308 -10.31 6.56 16.93
CA GLY A 308 -9.99 7.95 17.29
C GLY A 308 -11.19 8.83 17.55
N ARG A 309 -12.12 8.43 18.43
CA ARG A 309 -13.23 9.33 18.80
C ARG A 309 -12.67 10.64 19.38
N TYR A 310 -13.08 11.77 18.80
CA TYR A 310 -12.66 13.12 19.18
C TYR A 310 -11.19 13.48 18.86
N SER A 311 -10.49 12.70 18.04
CA SER A 311 -9.14 13.04 17.57
C SER A 311 -9.13 14.23 16.60
N ASP A 312 -10.26 14.52 15.94
CA ASP A 312 -10.45 15.65 15.00
C ASP A 312 -10.02 17.01 15.58
N ARG A 313 -10.18 17.22 16.89
CA ARG A 313 -9.78 18.48 17.54
C ARG A 313 -8.27 18.69 17.47
N PHE A 314 -7.48 17.63 17.62
CA PHE A 314 -6.03 17.67 17.54
C PHE A 314 -5.58 17.84 16.09
N ALA A 315 -6.26 17.18 15.15
CA ALA A 315 -6.02 17.39 13.72
C ALA A 315 -6.22 18.88 13.33
N MET A 316 -7.32 19.49 13.77
CA MET A 316 -7.57 20.93 13.54
C MET A 316 -6.54 21.82 14.26
N GLN A 317 -6.11 21.44 15.46
CA GLN A 317 -5.09 22.16 16.21
C GLN A 317 -3.73 22.13 15.48
N PHE A 318 -3.33 20.99 14.94
CA PHE A 318 -2.09 20.84 14.17
C PHE A 318 -2.14 21.62 12.85
N LEU A 319 -3.24 21.53 12.10
CA LEU A 319 -3.44 22.34 10.89
C LEU A 319 -3.42 23.84 11.19
N GLY A 320 -3.99 24.24 12.33
CA GLY A 320 -4.06 25.61 12.79
C GLY A 320 -2.82 26.11 13.53
N ASN A 321 -1.86 25.24 13.87
CA ASN A 321 -0.60 25.61 14.50
C ASN A 321 0.47 24.54 14.23
N PRO A 322 1.05 24.52 13.01
CA PRO A 322 2.05 23.54 12.58
C PRO A 322 3.42 23.78 13.24
N ASP A 323 3.55 23.46 14.51
CA ASP A 323 4.84 23.45 15.22
C ASP A 323 5.29 22.01 15.44
N PRO A 324 6.28 21.50 14.68
CA PRO A 324 6.73 20.11 14.78
C PRO A 324 7.09 19.65 16.20
N LEU A 325 7.67 20.53 17.02
CA LEU A 325 8.09 20.21 18.39
C LEU A 325 6.87 20.16 19.32
N ALA A 326 6.02 21.19 19.28
CA ALA A 326 4.81 21.22 20.11
C ALA A 326 3.81 20.11 19.72
N MET A 327 3.78 19.72 18.45
CA MET A 327 3.00 18.59 17.96
C MET A 327 3.49 17.27 18.57
N ALA A 328 4.80 17.01 18.55
CA ALA A 328 5.39 15.82 19.16
C ALA A 328 5.12 15.74 20.67
N ASP A 329 5.25 16.86 21.38
CA ASP A 329 4.95 16.94 22.81
C ASP A 329 3.47 16.70 23.11
N GLN A 330 2.56 17.21 22.27
CA GLN A 330 1.14 16.90 22.39
C GLN A 330 0.83 15.43 22.13
N MET A 331 1.51 14.80 21.18
CA MET A 331 1.36 13.36 20.90
C MET A 331 1.88 12.50 22.07
N ARG A 332 2.99 12.88 22.70
CA ARG A 332 3.50 12.25 23.95
C ARG A 332 2.51 12.39 25.10
N ALA A 333 1.93 13.57 25.27
CA ALA A 333 1.01 13.85 26.36
C ALA A 333 -0.38 13.21 26.15
N HIS A 334 -0.80 13.02 24.91
CA HIS A 334 -2.16 12.59 24.58
C HIS A 334 -2.20 11.59 23.42
N HIS A 335 -2.57 10.34 23.72
CA HIS A 335 -2.80 9.30 22.70
C HIS A 335 -3.79 9.73 21.60
N GLN A 336 -4.81 10.53 21.93
CA GLN A 336 -5.75 11.06 20.92
C GLN A 336 -5.10 12.03 19.93
N ALA A 337 -4.05 12.75 20.34
CA ALA A 337 -3.29 13.63 19.47
C ALA A 337 -2.45 12.80 18.49
N MET A 338 -1.85 11.70 18.98
CA MET A 338 -1.14 10.71 18.15
C MET A 338 -2.05 10.10 17.08
N VAL A 339 -3.27 9.71 17.45
CA VAL A 339 -4.29 9.24 16.49
C VAL A 339 -4.69 10.33 15.50
N GLY A 340 -4.87 11.57 15.96
CA GLY A 340 -5.24 12.70 15.09
C GLY A 340 -4.17 13.02 14.06
N PHE A 341 -2.89 12.96 14.43
CA PHE A 341 -1.77 13.10 13.51
C PHE A 341 -1.71 11.95 12.49
N ALA A 342 -1.87 10.71 12.94
CA ALA A 342 -1.93 9.56 12.03
C ALA A 342 -3.12 9.66 11.05
N GLU A 343 -4.30 10.12 11.50
CA GLU A 343 -5.43 10.34 10.58
C GLU A 343 -5.13 11.44 9.56
N LEU A 344 -4.47 12.55 9.94
CA LEU A 344 -4.04 13.59 9.01
C LEU A 344 -3.14 13.02 7.90
N VAL A 345 -2.06 12.33 8.30
CA VAL A 345 -1.09 11.74 7.36
C VAL A 345 -1.77 10.72 6.45
N PHE A 346 -2.60 9.84 7.00
CA PHE A 346 -3.35 8.84 6.24
C PHE A 346 -4.30 9.48 5.22
N CYS A 347 -5.11 10.44 5.64
CA CYS A 347 -6.12 11.03 4.75
C CYS A 347 -5.48 11.88 3.66
N PHE A 348 -4.41 12.62 3.96
CA PHE A 348 -3.69 13.39 2.96
C PHE A 348 -2.99 12.48 1.92
N SER A 349 -2.51 11.32 2.36
CA SER A 349 -1.89 10.34 1.45
C SER A 349 -2.90 9.66 0.52
N MET A 350 -4.19 9.66 0.86
CA MET A 350 -5.24 8.94 0.12
C MET A 350 -6.19 9.87 -0.64
N GLU A 351 -6.65 10.98 -0.06
CA GLU A 351 -7.67 11.84 -0.68
C GLU A 351 -7.05 13.06 -1.37
N ARG A 352 -7.39 13.29 -2.64
CA ARG A 352 -6.94 14.47 -3.40
C ARG A 352 -7.44 15.77 -2.79
N LEU A 353 -8.65 15.75 -2.21
CA LEU A 353 -9.33 16.91 -1.68
C LEU A 353 -9.52 16.83 -0.16
N ALA A 354 -8.61 16.13 0.55
CA ALA A 354 -8.69 15.91 1.99
C ALA A 354 -8.96 17.20 2.76
N MET A 355 -8.22 18.27 2.43
CA MET A 355 -8.30 19.57 3.11
C MET A 355 -9.66 20.24 2.93
N ASN A 356 -10.17 20.28 1.69
CA ASN A 356 -11.43 20.96 1.38
C ASN A 356 -12.65 20.22 1.96
N ARG A 357 -12.51 18.92 2.24
CA ARG A 357 -13.66 18.05 2.59
C ARG A 357 -13.70 17.66 4.06
N ARG A 358 -12.55 17.60 4.73
CA ARG A 358 -12.46 17.06 6.09
C ARG A 358 -12.24 18.10 7.18
N TRP A 359 -11.54 19.20 6.92
CA TRP A 359 -11.16 20.15 7.97
C TRP A 359 -11.34 21.61 7.52
N PRO A 360 -12.22 22.40 8.17
CA PRO A 360 -13.17 22.02 9.22
C PRO A 360 -14.31 21.14 8.66
N TYR A 361 -14.81 20.21 9.46
CA TYR A 361 -15.63 19.07 9.04
C TYR A 361 -16.79 19.43 8.11
N ARG A 362 -16.71 19.01 6.83
CA ARG A 362 -17.76 19.10 5.80
C ARG A 362 -18.54 20.42 5.86
N GLN A 363 -17.88 21.54 5.54
CA GLN A 363 -18.65 22.67 5.02
C GLN A 363 -19.44 22.19 3.81
N ALA A 364 -20.73 22.55 3.76
CA ALA A 364 -21.55 22.31 2.57
C ALA A 364 -20.85 23.05 1.43
N LEU A 365 -20.26 22.30 0.49
CA LEU A 365 -19.67 22.87 -0.71
C LEU A 365 -20.76 23.66 -1.42
N ASP A 366 -20.42 24.87 -1.87
CA ASP A 366 -21.27 25.69 -2.73
C ASP A 366 -21.77 24.82 -3.90
N PRO A 367 -23.05 24.90 -4.30
CA PRO A 367 -23.58 24.19 -5.47
C PRO A 367 -22.72 24.32 -6.74
N SER A 368 -22.00 25.43 -6.91
CA SER A 368 -21.05 25.68 -8.01
C SER A 368 -19.74 24.87 -7.90
N GLN A 369 -19.40 24.33 -6.72
CA GLN A 369 -18.22 23.49 -6.45
C GLN A 369 -18.53 21.98 -6.45
N ARG A 370 -19.77 21.58 -6.79
CA ARG A 370 -20.23 20.16 -6.87
C ARG A 370 -19.51 19.31 -7.92
N ALA A 371 -18.69 19.91 -8.78
CA ALA A 371 -17.88 19.21 -9.79
C ALA A 371 -16.70 18.41 -9.19
N LEU A 372 -16.46 18.48 -7.88
CA LEU A 372 -15.34 17.82 -7.20
C LEU A 372 -15.68 16.39 -6.77
N GLN A 373 -16.06 15.52 -7.73
CA GLN A 373 -16.14 14.09 -7.47
C GLN A 373 -14.71 13.54 -7.27
N ASP A 374 -14.43 13.03 -6.08
CA ASP A 374 -13.14 12.40 -5.76
C ASP A 374 -13.23 10.89 -5.97
N TRP A 375 -12.12 10.27 -6.29
CA TRP A 375 -12.01 8.82 -6.42
C TRP A 375 -10.61 8.34 -6.10
N LEU A 376 -10.55 7.10 -5.61
CA LEU A 376 -9.32 6.33 -5.59
C LEU A 376 -9.27 5.48 -6.86
N GLU A 377 -8.19 5.58 -7.62
CA GLU A 377 -8.00 4.73 -8.81
C GLU A 377 -7.95 3.27 -8.37
N ASP A 378 -8.54 2.37 -9.14
CA ASP A 378 -8.42 0.97 -8.81
C ASP A 378 -6.97 0.51 -9.09
N PRO A 379 -6.37 -0.31 -8.21
CA PRO A 379 -5.06 -0.85 -8.49
C PRO A 379 -5.12 -1.67 -9.77
N TRP A 380 -4.13 -1.48 -10.65
CA TRP A 380 -4.04 -2.30 -11.86
C TRP A 380 -3.80 -3.75 -11.47
N VAL A 381 -4.71 -4.61 -11.90
CA VAL A 381 -4.62 -6.07 -11.79
C VAL A 381 -4.48 -6.59 -13.21
N GLY A 382 -3.23 -6.82 -13.63
CA GLY A 382 -2.94 -7.39 -14.94
C GLY A 382 -3.52 -8.79 -15.10
N ALA A 383 -3.78 -9.18 -16.36
CA ALA A 383 -4.05 -10.57 -16.67
C ALA A 383 -2.76 -11.39 -16.46
N PRO A 384 -2.80 -12.54 -15.76
CA PRO A 384 -1.74 -13.52 -15.92
C PRO A 384 -1.75 -13.98 -17.38
N CYS A 385 -0.57 -14.09 -17.98
CA CYS A 385 -0.24 -14.76 -19.24
C CYS A 385 -1.34 -14.91 -20.33
N GLY A 386 -1.46 -13.92 -21.23
CA GLY A 386 -2.24 -14.05 -22.47
C GLY A 386 -3.77 -14.18 -22.25
N PRO A 387 -4.57 -14.27 -23.34
CA PRO A 387 -6.02 -14.33 -23.25
C PRO A 387 -6.54 -15.61 -22.57
N GLU A 388 -5.76 -16.69 -22.56
CA GLU A 388 -6.17 -18.01 -22.02
C GLU A 388 -6.20 -18.05 -20.48
N HIS A 389 -5.45 -17.18 -19.81
CA HIS A 389 -5.41 -17.09 -18.35
C HIS A 389 -6.13 -15.83 -17.84
N GLU A 390 -6.95 -15.21 -18.68
CA GLU A 390 -7.70 -14.02 -18.27
C GLU A 390 -8.67 -14.35 -17.13
N LEU A 391 -8.48 -13.67 -16.00
CA LEU A 391 -9.35 -13.84 -14.84
C LEU A 391 -10.78 -13.39 -15.18
N PRO A 392 -11.81 -14.16 -14.80
CA PRO A 392 -13.19 -13.71 -14.98
C PRO A 392 -13.46 -12.40 -14.22
N GLN A 393 -14.42 -11.60 -14.66
CA GLN A 393 -14.61 -10.24 -14.14
C GLN A 393 -14.87 -10.19 -12.62
N ASN A 394 -15.58 -11.17 -12.06
CA ASN A 394 -15.79 -11.29 -10.62
C ASN A 394 -14.48 -11.56 -9.85
N ALA A 395 -13.58 -12.36 -10.41
CA ALA A 395 -12.26 -12.62 -9.86
C ALA A 395 -11.39 -11.35 -9.90
N LYS A 396 -11.43 -10.61 -11.02
CA LYS A 396 -10.76 -9.31 -11.14
C LYS A 396 -11.26 -8.33 -10.08
N SER A 397 -12.57 -8.11 -9.98
CA SER A 397 -13.15 -7.21 -8.97
C SER A 397 -12.82 -7.63 -7.53
N TRP A 398 -12.88 -8.93 -7.22
CA TRP A 398 -12.48 -9.44 -5.90
C TRP A 398 -11.00 -9.15 -5.63
N LEU A 399 -10.11 -9.44 -6.59
CA LEU A 399 -8.68 -9.21 -6.45
C LEU A 399 -8.37 -7.72 -6.32
N THR A 400 -8.97 -6.86 -7.13
CA THR A 400 -8.86 -5.39 -7.03
C THR A 400 -9.24 -4.91 -5.63
N ARG A 401 -10.33 -5.44 -5.05
CA ARG A 401 -10.73 -5.13 -3.67
C ARG A 401 -9.70 -5.58 -2.64
N GLN A 402 -9.13 -6.78 -2.77
CA GLN A 402 -8.09 -7.27 -1.86
C GLN A 402 -6.82 -6.42 -1.93
N VAL A 403 -6.36 -6.10 -3.14
CA VAL A 403 -5.20 -5.23 -3.37
C VAL A 403 -5.45 -3.84 -2.78
N ALA A 404 -6.62 -3.26 -3.03
CA ALA A 404 -7.01 -1.99 -2.45
C ALA A 404 -7.04 -2.03 -0.92
N ALA A 405 -7.65 -3.06 -0.32
CA ALA A 405 -7.68 -3.23 1.12
C ALA A 405 -6.28 -3.36 1.73
N ALA A 406 -5.39 -4.12 1.10
CA ALA A 406 -4.01 -4.26 1.54
C ALA A 406 -3.25 -2.93 1.48
N ARG A 407 -3.41 -2.17 0.38
CA ARG A 407 -2.79 -0.84 0.21
C ARG A 407 -3.32 0.19 1.19
N VAL A 408 -4.64 0.29 1.37
CA VAL A 408 -5.28 1.19 2.33
C VAL A 408 -4.82 0.86 3.76
N THR A 409 -4.75 -0.43 4.11
CA THR A 409 -4.28 -0.86 5.43
C THR A 409 -2.82 -0.50 5.64
N HIS A 410 -1.99 -0.63 4.61
CA HIS A 410 -0.59 -0.24 4.69
C HIS A 410 -0.40 1.28 4.80
N ALA A 411 -1.16 2.08 4.05
CA ALA A 411 -1.15 3.52 4.18
C ALA A 411 -1.52 3.96 5.62
N TRP A 412 -2.47 3.27 6.25
CA TRP A 412 -2.79 3.49 7.66
C TRP A 412 -1.63 3.11 8.59
N ARG A 413 -1.02 1.93 8.41
CA ARG A 413 0.15 1.50 9.20
C ARG A 413 1.34 2.45 9.08
N ARG A 414 1.59 2.96 7.88
CA ARG A 414 2.61 3.98 7.65
C ARG A 414 2.31 5.25 8.42
N ALA A 415 1.06 5.72 8.42
CA ALA A 415 0.68 6.88 9.20
C ALA A 415 0.83 6.66 10.72
N GLN A 416 0.55 5.45 11.20
CA GLN A 416 0.80 5.06 12.59
C GLN A 416 2.30 5.06 12.92
N ALA A 417 3.14 4.59 11.99
CA ALA A 417 4.59 4.61 12.13
C ALA A 417 5.13 6.04 12.20
N CYS A 418 4.65 6.94 11.33
CA CYS A 418 5.03 8.37 11.37
C CYS A 418 4.67 9.02 12.73
N ALA A 419 3.49 8.71 13.27
CA ALA A 419 3.10 9.23 14.58
C ALA A 419 3.97 8.67 15.72
N MET A 420 4.34 7.39 15.64
CA MET A 420 5.24 6.76 16.62
C MET A 420 6.65 7.36 16.54
N GLN A 421 7.18 7.49 15.32
CA GLN A 421 8.48 8.11 15.09
C GLN A 421 8.52 9.53 15.64
N ALA A 422 7.46 10.32 15.46
CA ALA A 422 7.39 11.67 15.98
C ALA A 422 7.49 11.74 17.52
N ILE A 423 6.91 10.77 18.22
CA ILE A 423 7.02 10.67 19.68
C ILE A 423 8.43 10.27 20.10
N CYS A 424 9.00 9.27 19.43
CA CYS A 424 10.34 8.75 19.70
C CYS A 424 11.41 9.82 19.45
N SER A 425 11.33 10.51 18.31
CA SER A 425 12.29 11.56 17.93
C SER A 425 12.05 12.89 18.64
N GLY A 426 10.82 13.15 19.11
CA GLY A 426 10.42 14.46 19.59
C GLY A 426 10.20 15.51 18.50
N LEU A 427 10.15 15.06 17.25
CA LEU A 427 9.94 15.90 16.08
C LEU A 427 8.84 15.30 15.21
N ALA A 428 7.72 16.02 15.08
CA ALA A 428 6.67 15.62 14.16
C ALA A 428 7.08 15.89 12.71
N ASP A 429 7.55 14.85 12.02
CA ASP A 429 7.87 14.89 10.60
C ASP A 429 6.73 14.28 9.75
N TRP A 430 6.14 15.09 8.87
CA TRP A 430 5.13 14.65 7.90
C TRP A 430 5.58 14.83 6.44
N ARG A 431 6.87 15.07 6.19
CA ARG A 431 7.42 15.29 4.84
C ARG A 431 7.20 14.13 3.92
N SER A 432 7.33 12.89 4.43
CA SER A 432 7.07 11.69 3.63
C SER A 432 5.66 11.69 3.01
N ALA A 433 4.67 12.31 3.66
CA ALA A 433 3.32 12.44 3.12
C ALA A 433 3.24 13.44 1.94
N THR A 434 4.22 14.35 1.84
CA THR A 434 4.30 15.49 0.91
C THR A 434 5.37 15.36 -0.18
N GLU A 435 6.36 14.47 -0.01
CA GLU A 435 7.53 14.31 -0.90
C GLU A 435 7.20 14.05 -2.39
N GLN A 436 6.00 13.56 -2.73
CA GLN A 436 5.55 13.37 -4.12
C GLN A 436 4.61 14.49 -4.62
N VAL A 437 4.20 15.43 -3.77
CA VAL A 437 3.32 16.57 -4.14
C VAL A 437 4.12 17.74 -4.71
N ASN A 438 5.40 17.88 -4.33
CA ASN A 438 6.24 19.03 -4.68
C ASN A 438 6.95 18.95 -6.05
N GLY A 439 6.66 17.93 -6.87
CA GLY A 439 7.23 17.81 -8.22
C GLY A 439 6.60 18.73 -9.28
N TYR A 440 5.63 19.57 -8.92
CA TYR A 440 4.84 20.36 -9.88
C TYR A 440 5.08 21.88 -9.75
N SER A 441 5.67 22.47 -10.78
CA SER A 441 5.63 23.92 -11.04
C SER A 441 4.25 24.30 -11.58
N ALA A 442 3.67 25.38 -11.09
CA ALA A 442 2.34 25.88 -11.47
C ALA A 442 2.22 26.37 -12.93
N SER A 443 3.27 26.25 -13.76
CA SER A 443 3.38 26.88 -15.08
C SER A 443 2.96 26.03 -16.28
N SER A 444 2.57 24.77 -16.10
CA SER A 444 2.14 23.91 -17.21
C SER A 444 0.91 23.10 -16.81
N GLY A 445 -0.22 23.34 -17.48
CA GLY A 445 -1.52 22.70 -17.26
C GLY A 445 -1.58 21.19 -17.55
N GLY A 446 -0.57 20.42 -17.13
CA GLY A 446 -0.60 18.97 -17.12
C GLY A 446 -1.45 18.44 -15.97
N GLN A 447 -2.15 17.33 -16.21
CA GLN A 447 -2.90 16.62 -15.19
C GLN A 447 -1.96 16.15 -14.08
N ALA A 448 -2.35 16.36 -12.82
CA ALA A 448 -1.64 15.85 -11.66
C ALA A 448 -1.50 14.32 -11.76
N GLU A 449 -0.29 13.82 -12.03
CA GLU A 449 -0.02 12.38 -11.96
C GLU A 449 -0.20 11.93 -10.50
N ALA A 450 -1.31 11.21 -10.28
CA ALA A 450 -1.68 10.33 -9.17
C ALA A 450 -1.04 10.57 -7.79
N TRP A 451 -1.88 11.00 -6.84
CA TRP A 451 -1.56 11.12 -5.42
C TRP A 451 -1.23 9.74 -4.78
N ASN A 452 0.05 9.58 -4.43
CA ASN A 452 0.75 8.92 -3.31
C ASN A 452 0.37 7.54 -2.72
N TRP A 453 -0.79 6.92 -3.00
CA TRP A 453 -1.07 5.58 -2.40
C TRP A 453 -0.81 4.39 -3.35
N HIS A 454 -0.62 4.65 -4.65
CA HIS A 454 -0.23 3.63 -5.63
C HIS A 454 1.29 3.48 -5.78
N THR A 455 2.06 4.53 -5.44
CA THR A 455 3.48 4.71 -5.82
C THR A 455 4.40 4.96 -4.63
N ALA A 456 4.00 4.51 -3.43
CA ALA A 456 4.83 4.66 -2.24
C ALA A 456 6.23 4.07 -2.51
N PRO A 457 7.31 4.85 -2.33
CA PRO A 457 8.65 4.38 -2.65
C PRO A 457 9.06 3.26 -1.68
N PRO A 458 9.98 2.36 -2.08
CA PRO A 458 10.58 1.43 -1.14
C PRO A 458 11.14 2.18 0.09
N PRO A 459 11.00 1.63 1.32
CA PRO A 459 10.39 0.35 1.66
C PRO A 459 8.86 0.38 1.76
N TYR A 460 8.18 1.51 1.66
CA TYR A 460 6.76 1.68 2.03
C TYR A 460 5.72 1.17 1.01
N GLN A 461 6.06 0.15 0.22
CA GLN A 461 5.19 -0.43 -0.80
C GLN A 461 4.65 -1.79 -0.36
N VAL A 462 3.40 -2.08 -0.70
CA VAL A 462 2.76 -3.37 -0.41
C VAL A 462 3.07 -4.34 -1.53
N THR A 463 3.93 -5.32 -1.24
CA THR A 463 4.10 -6.47 -2.12
C THR A 463 2.96 -7.46 -1.88
N TRP A 464 2.33 -7.89 -2.97
CA TRP A 464 1.25 -8.87 -2.93
C TRP A 464 1.42 -9.85 -4.08
N ALA A 465 0.74 -10.98 -3.97
CA ALA A 465 0.63 -11.96 -5.04
C ALA A 465 -0.73 -12.65 -4.91
N ALA A 466 -1.26 -13.10 -6.04
CA ALA A 466 -2.50 -13.84 -6.10
C ALA A 466 -2.39 -14.99 -7.10
N SER A 467 -3.08 -16.08 -6.82
CA SER A 467 -3.19 -17.24 -7.70
C SER A 467 -4.66 -17.61 -7.89
N ALA A 468 -4.98 -18.09 -9.08
CA ALA A 468 -6.28 -18.67 -9.40
C ALA A 468 -6.05 -20.14 -9.81
N LYS A 469 -6.33 -21.08 -8.91
CA LYS A 469 -6.17 -22.51 -9.16
C LYS A 469 -7.53 -23.21 -9.02
N GLY A 470 -8.02 -23.73 -10.15
CA GLY A 470 -9.38 -24.28 -10.24
C GLY A 470 -10.44 -23.25 -9.86
N SER A 471 -11.32 -23.58 -8.91
CA SER A 471 -12.37 -22.68 -8.41
C SER A 471 -11.93 -21.80 -7.24
N ARG A 472 -10.65 -21.80 -6.86
CA ARG A 472 -10.15 -21.06 -5.68
C ARG A 472 -9.20 -19.93 -6.09
N LEU A 473 -9.52 -18.74 -5.62
CA LEU A 473 -8.62 -17.59 -5.62
C LEU A 473 -7.92 -17.50 -4.27
N ARG A 474 -6.61 -17.29 -4.29
CA ARG A 474 -5.83 -16.98 -3.10
C ARG A 474 -5.14 -15.65 -3.31
N PHE A 475 -5.17 -14.82 -2.28
CA PHE A 475 -4.45 -13.57 -2.22
C PHE A 475 -3.56 -13.57 -0.98
N ALA A 476 -2.30 -13.22 -1.17
CA ALA A 476 -1.36 -12.99 -0.09
C ALA A 476 -0.76 -11.60 -0.24
N SER A 477 -0.52 -10.93 0.89
CA SER A 477 0.18 -9.66 0.93
C SER A 477 1.18 -9.65 2.07
N HIS A 478 2.38 -9.16 1.79
CA HIS A 478 3.43 -8.98 2.79
C HIS A 478 3.55 -7.49 3.09
N PRO A 479 3.36 -7.06 4.35
CA PRO A 479 3.57 -5.67 4.69
C PRO A 479 5.07 -5.38 4.65
N ALA A 480 5.45 -4.26 4.06
CA ALA A 480 6.84 -3.80 4.13
C ALA A 480 7.16 -3.03 5.43
N THR A 481 6.18 -2.89 6.32
CA THR A 481 6.33 -2.26 7.64
C THR A 481 5.94 -3.26 8.73
N VAL A 482 6.70 -3.30 9.83
CA VAL A 482 6.36 -4.04 11.05
C VAL A 482 4.92 -3.70 11.47
N ARG A 483 4.20 -4.69 12.00
CA ARG A 483 2.81 -4.53 12.46
C ARG A 483 2.77 -3.61 13.69
N ILE A 484 2.71 -2.31 13.45
CA ILE A 484 2.56 -1.26 14.48
C ILE A 484 1.05 -1.07 14.70
N ASP A 485 0.45 -1.88 15.59
CA ASP A 485 -1.00 -1.95 15.80
C ASP A 485 -1.44 -1.32 17.14
N TRP A 486 -0.82 -0.21 17.57
CA TRP A 486 -1.18 0.48 18.82
C TRP A 486 -2.58 1.11 18.82
N THR A 487 -3.25 1.19 17.66
CA THR A 487 -4.65 1.62 17.56
C THR A 487 -5.67 0.49 17.42
N MET A 488 -5.21 -0.76 17.24
CA MET A 488 -6.08 -1.85 16.76
C MET A 488 -6.66 -2.72 17.88
N THR A 489 -6.23 -2.55 19.13
CA THR A 489 -6.91 -3.14 20.28
C THR A 489 -8.11 -2.29 20.66
N ALA A 490 -9.19 -2.43 19.90
CA ALA A 490 -10.49 -1.93 20.32
C ALA A 490 -10.97 -2.76 21.51
N MET A 491 -11.45 -2.07 22.56
CA MET A 491 -12.35 -2.66 23.54
C MET A 491 -13.40 -3.50 22.81
N THR A 492 -13.51 -4.76 23.19
CA THR A 492 -14.55 -5.69 22.76
C THR A 492 -15.93 -5.04 22.89
N LYS A 493 -16.93 -5.56 22.17
CA LYS A 493 -18.31 -5.05 22.30
C LYS A 493 -18.78 -5.08 23.77
N THR A 494 -18.32 -6.06 24.52
CA THR A 494 -18.52 -6.25 25.96
C THR A 494 -17.87 -5.13 26.77
N GLU A 495 -16.58 -4.86 26.56
CA GLU A 495 -15.87 -3.77 27.26
C GLU A 495 -16.45 -2.40 26.91
N ARG A 496 -16.89 -2.18 25.66
CA ARG A 496 -17.58 -0.94 25.27
C ARG A 496 -18.93 -0.77 25.97
N ARG A 497 -19.66 -1.86 26.18
CA ARG A 497 -20.90 -1.85 26.96
C ARG A 497 -20.60 -1.54 28.43
N ALA A 498 -19.60 -2.19 29.02
CA ALA A 498 -19.19 -1.94 30.40
C ALA A 498 -18.75 -0.49 30.61
N ALA A 499 -17.92 0.06 29.72
CA ALA A 499 -17.50 1.46 29.76
C ALA A 499 -18.69 2.43 29.62
N TRP A 500 -19.65 2.13 28.74
CA TRP A 500 -20.87 2.93 28.61
C TRP A 500 -21.73 2.86 29.88
N CYS A 501 -21.93 1.68 30.47
CA CYS A 501 -22.64 1.51 31.73
C CYS A 501 -21.96 2.28 32.87
N ASN A 502 -20.62 2.24 32.96
CA ASN A 502 -19.84 2.98 33.95
C ASN A 502 -20.00 4.51 33.78
N VAL A 503 -20.04 5.00 32.54
CA VAL A 503 -20.30 6.42 32.26
C VAL A 503 -21.74 6.80 32.66
N GLN A 504 -22.73 5.95 32.39
CA GLN A 504 -24.11 6.20 32.85
C GLN A 504 -24.21 6.16 34.38
N ALA A 505 -23.57 5.21 35.05
CA ALA A 505 -23.55 5.11 36.50
C ALA A 505 -22.90 6.33 37.16
N ARG A 506 -21.76 6.83 36.62
CA ARG A 506 -21.14 8.08 37.08
C ARG A 506 -22.04 9.30 36.84
N ARG A 507 -22.72 9.33 35.70
CA ARG A 507 -23.67 10.40 35.36
C ARG A 507 -24.85 10.42 36.33
N GLN A 508 -25.35 9.24 36.70
CA GLN A 508 -26.41 9.07 37.69
C GLN A 508 -25.92 9.50 39.09
N GLY A 509 -24.76 9.04 39.53
CA GLY A 509 -24.20 9.44 40.83
C GLY A 509 -23.97 10.95 40.95
N LEU A 510 -23.59 11.63 39.86
CA LEU A 510 -23.52 13.09 39.83
C LEU A 510 -24.90 13.77 39.92
N LEU A 511 -25.90 13.23 39.23
CA LEU A 511 -27.28 13.72 39.34
C LEU A 511 -27.81 13.55 40.76
N ASP A 512 -27.63 12.38 41.36
CA ASP A 512 -28.08 12.05 42.72
C ASP A 512 -27.45 12.99 43.76
N GLN A 513 -26.14 13.25 43.64
CA GLN A 513 -25.42 14.22 44.48
C GLN A 513 -25.95 15.65 44.28
N LEU A 514 -26.25 16.05 43.06
CA LEU A 514 -26.75 17.38 42.75
C LEU A 514 -28.19 17.59 43.23
N THR A 515 -29.03 16.55 43.18
CA THR A 515 -30.40 16.54 43.70
C THR A 515 -30.49 16.25 45.20
N ALA A 516 -29.37 16.12 45.91
CA ALA A 516 -29.38 15.84 47.34
C ALA A 516 -29.65 17.12 48.19
N GLY A 517 -30.66 17.03 49.05
CA GLY A 517 -31.01 18.06 50.02
C GLY A 517 -31.80 19.24 49.44
N PRO A 518 -32.13 20.26 50.26
CA PRO A 518 -32.95 21.38 49.82
C PRO A 518 -32.21 22.29 48.81
N THR A 519 -32.95 22.86 47.87
CA THR A 519 -32.46 23.79 46.84
C THR A 519 -33.27 25.09 46.85
N LEU A 520 -32.65 26.20 46.44
CA LEU A 520 -33.35 27.46 46.25
C LEU A 520 -34.03 27.43 44.88
N SER A 521 -35.28 27.88 44.85
CA SER A 521 -36.02 28.18 43.63
C SER A 521 -36.55 29.60 43.70
N TRP A 522 -36.73 30.20 42.52
CA TRP A 522 -37.23 31.57 42.41
C TRP A 522 -38.26 31.66 41.30
N THR A 523 -39.38 32.32 41.61
CA THR A 523 -40.36 32.73 40.61
C THR A 523 -40.74 34.19 40.81
N ARG A 524 -41.19 34.85 39.74
CA ARG A 524 -41.65 36.25 39.81
C ARG A 524 -42.82 36.47 40.78
N ARG A 525 -43.69 35.47 40.91
CA ARG A 525 -44.91 35.55 41.73
C ARG A 525 -44.59 35.41 43.21
N ASP A 526 -43.63 34.56 43.53
CA ASP A 526 -43.48 33.97 44.86
C ASP A 526 -42.16 34.32 45.56
N GLY A 527 -41.22 34.94 44.83
CA GLY A 527 -39.89 35.25 45.34
C GLY A 527 -39.03 34.00 45.56
N TRP A 528 -38.05 34.12 46.46
CA TRP A 528 -37.12 33.04 46.81
C TRP A 528 -37.79 32.05 47.76
N ARG A 529 -37.80 30.76 47.40
CA ARG A 529 -38.27 29.67 48.24
C ARG A 529 -37.23 28.57 48.32
N ALA A 530 -37.05 28.00 49.51
CA ALA A 530 -36.36 26.72 49.64
C ALA A 530 -37.36 25.61 49.33
N ILE A 531 -37.05 24.78 48.35
CA ILE A 531 -37.85 23.62 47.96
C ILE A 531 -37.02 22.36 48.17
N ASP A 532 -37.71 21.24 48.40
CA ASP A 532 -37.10 19.93 48.27
C ASP A 532 -36.68 19.73 46.81
N SER A 533 -35.54 19.09 46.63
CA SER A 533 -34.98 18.88 45.30
C SER A 533 -35.89 18.02 44.44
N THR A 534 -36.21 18.51 43.25
CA THR A 534 -36.94 17.71 42.27
C THR A 534 -36.05 16.56 41.78
N HIS A 535 -36.54 15.32 41.92
CA HIS A 535 -35.85 14.15 41.39
C HIS A 535 -36.02 14.05 39.87
N ALA A 536 -34.91 13.88 39.16
CA ALA A 536 -34.91 13.71 37.71
C ALA A 536 -35.34 12.29 37.33
N GLU A 537 -36.25 12.15 36.36
CA GLU A 537 -36.46 10.87 35.69
C GLU A 537 -35.19 10.46 34.91
N GLN A 538 -34.68 9.26 35.17
CA GLN A 538 -33.35 8.76 34.75
C GLN A 538 -33.04 8.90 33.24
N SER A 539 -34.05 8.97 32.38
CA SER A 539 -33.91 8.99 30.91
C SER A 539 -33.89 10.39 30.28
N SER A 540 -34.26 11.45 31.02
CA SER A 540 -34.52 12.79 30.44
C SER A 540 -33.43 13.84 30.72
N ALA A 541 -32.55 13.60 31.70
CA ALA A 541 -31.56 14.58 32.11
C ALA A 541 -30.49 14.83 31.04
N LYS A 542 -30.22 16.10 30.70
CA LYS A 542 -29.18 16.54 29.76
C LYS A 542 -28.35 17.67 30.38
N ALA A 543 -27.03 17.58 30.23
CA ALA A 543 -26.12 18.63 30.67
C ALA A 543 -26.02 19.71 29.59
N HIS A 544 -26.20 20.96 29.97
CA HIS A 544 -26.13 22.13 29.11
C HIS A 544 -25.15 23.17 29.66
N ARG A 545 -24.71 24.07 28.80
CA ARG A 545 -23.95 25.25 29.20
C ARG A 545 -24.84 26.48 29.03
N LEU A 546 -25.03 27.21 30.12
CA LEU A 546 -25.75 28.48 30.12
C LEU A 546 -24.74 29.63 29.96
N PHE A 547 -24.96 30.45 28.94
CA PHE A 547 -24.20 31.68 28.72
C PHE A 547 -24.87 32.83 29.47
N LEU A 548 -24.09 33.53 30.29
CA LEU A 548 -24.52 34.68 31.07
C LEU A 548 -24.06 36.00 30.40
N PRO A 549 -24.74 37.14 30.67
CA PRO A 549 -24.52 38.43 29.97
C PRO A 549 -23.10 39.01 30.06
N ARG A 550 -22.24 38.51 30.97
CA ARG A 550 -20.83 38.94 31.12
C ARG A 550 -19.79 37.97 30.52
N GLY A 551 -20.22 37.06 29.64
CA GLY A 551 -19.34 36.05 29.03
C GLY A 551 -18.98 34.88 29.95
N GLU A 552 -19.53 34.86 31.17
CA GLU A 552 -19.42 33.74 32.09
C GLU A 552 -20.20 32.53 31.60
N ARG A 553 -19.66 31.34 31.87
CA ARG A 553 -20.24 30.06 31.46
C ARG A 553 -20.55 29.26 32.71
N MET A 554 -21.80 28.82 32.83
CA MET A 554 -22.22 27.96 33.92
C MET A 554 -22.75 26.63 33.38
N SER A 555 -22.36 25.54 34.03
CA SER A 555 -22.92 24.23 33.75
C SER A 555 -24.28 24.11 34.44
N VAL A 556 -25.27 23.64 33.70
CA VAL A 556 -26.63 23.40 34.19
C VAL A 556 -27.14 22.04 33.71
N TRP A 557 -28.03 21.43 34.46
CA TRP A 557 -28.78 20.25 34.05
C TRP A 557 -30.20 20.63 33.70
N LEU A 558 -30.73 20.04 32.64
CA LEU A 558 -32.13 20.13 32.24
C LEU A 558 -32.72 18.73 32.34
N PHE A 559 -33.84 18.57 33.03
CA PHE A 559 -34.58 17.30 33.10
C PHE A 559 -36.09 17.57 33.16
N CYS A 560 -36.88 16.57 32.80
CA CYS A 560 -38.33 16.63 32.96
C CYS A 560 -38.71 16.33 34.41
N SER A 561 -39.69 17.07 34.93
CA SER A 561 -40.33 16.85 36.21
C SER A 561 -41.85 16.87 36.04
N PRO A 562 -42.64 16.41 37.04
CA PRO A 562 -44.10 16.43 36.98
C PRO A 562 -44.69 17.82 36.69
N GLU A 563 -43.97 18.89 37.04
CA GLU A 563 -44.38 20.29 36.87
C GLU A 563 -43.86 20.92 35.56
N GLY A 564 -43.15 20.17 34.71
CA GLY A 564 -42.64 20.62 33.42
C GLY A 564 -41.16 20.33 33.22
N TYR A 565 -40.39 21.35 32.83
CA TYR A 565 -38.95 21.25 32.60
C TYR A 565 -38.20 21.98 33.71
N THR A 566 -37.30 21.26 34.37
CA THR A 566 -36.50 21.77 35.47
C THR A 566 -35.07 22.00 35.01
N VAL A 567 -34.56 23.22 35.22
CA VAL A 567 -33.15 23.55 35.03
C VAL A 567 -32.50 23.73 36.40
N ARG A 568 -31.34 23.10 36.59
CA ARG A 568 -30.59 23.15 37.85
C ARG A 568 -29.14 23.55 37.63
N ALA A 569 -28.63 24.46 38.44
CA ALA A 569 -27.23 24.85 38.39
C ALA A 569 -26.31 23.79 39.02
N VAL A 570 -25.17 23.50 38.40
CA VAL A 570 -24.22 22.48 38.92
C VAL A 570 -23.45 22.98 40.14
N ASN A 571 -23.12 24.27 40.16
CA ASN A 571 -22.26 24.87 41.19
C ASN A 571 -23.02 25.79 42.17
N ALA A 572 -24.35 25.78 42.09
CA ALA A 572 -25.23 26.52 42.98
C ALA A 572 -26.44 25.65 43.30
N LYS A 573 -26.90 25.65 44.55
CA LYS A 573 -28.16 25.00 44.94
C LYS A 573 -29.34 25.85 44.46
N LEU A 574 -29.46 25.99 43.15
CA LEU A 574 -30.44 26.79 42.45
C LEU A 574 -31.15 25.93 41.40
N GLU A 575 -32.47 25.91 41.46
CA GLU A 575 -33.34 25.16 40.57
C GLU A 575 -34.50 26.05 40.12
N VAL A 576 -34.90 25.93 38.85
CA VAL A 576 -36.04 26.67 38.31
C VAL A 576 -36.82 25.79 37.34
N THR A 577 -38.15 25.86 37.41
CA THR A 577 -39.07 25.09 36.57
C THR A 577 -39.75 26.00 35.54
N GLY A 578 -40.01 25.49 34.34
CA GLY A 578 -40.79 26.16 33.30
C GLY A 578 -41.61 25.16 32.48
N ALA A 579 -42.68 25.63 31.81
CA ALA A 579 -43.55 24.74 31.01
C ALA A 579 -42.85 24.24 29.73
N SER A 580 -41.78 24.91 29.30
CA SER A 580 -40.90 24.47 28.22
C SER A 580 -39.41 24.60 28.59
N PRO A 581 -38.49 23.90 27.90
CA PRO A 581 -37.05 24.07 28.12
C PRO A 581 -36.60 25.52 27.97
N LYS A 582 -37.18 26.24 27.00
CA LYS A 582 -36.84 27.64 26.72
C LYS A 582 -37.22 28.55 27.89
N GLU A 583 -38.40 28.35 28.46
CA GLU A 583 -38.87 29.08 29.64
C GLU A 583 -38.03 28.75 30.87
N ALA A 584 -37.71 27.47 31.10
CA ALA A 584 -36.88 27.05 32.22
C ALA A 584 -35.47 27.66 32.14
N PHE A 585 -34.85 27.74 30.96
CA PHE A 585 -33.58 28.45 30.78
C PHE A 585 -33.69 29.96 30.96
N ALA A 586 -34.79 30.58 30.52
CA ALA A 586 -35.00 32.01 30.70
C ALA A 586 -35.18 32.36 32.18
N ALA A 587 -36.00 31.59 32.90
CA ALA A 587 -36.24 31.74 34.31
C ALA A 587 -34.97 31.43 35.15
N MET A 588 -34.15 30.45 34.74
CA MET A 588 -32.83 30.20 35.33
C MET A 588 -31.88 31.40 35.15
N ARG A 589 -31.86 32.05 33.98
CA ARG A 589 -31.04 33.27 33.79
C ARG A 589 -31.48 34.41 34.70
N GLU A 590 -32.78 34.60 34.85
CA GLU A 590 -33.36 35.61 35.73
C GLU A 590 -33.04 35.33 37.20
N ALA A 591 -33.29 34.10 37.65
CA ALA A 591 -32.98 33.65 39.00
C ALA A 591 -31.48 33.79 39.33
N LEU A 592 -30.59 33.46 38.38
CA LEU A 592 -29.14 33.66 38.56
C LEU A 592 -28.75 35.13 38.65
N SER A 593 -29.34 35.98 37.82
CA SER A 593 -29.09 37.42 37.87
C SER A 593 -29.47 38.00 39.24
N MET A 594 -30.62 37.56 39.78
CA MET A 594 -31.08 37.98 41.10
C MET A 594 -30.27 37.36 42.24
N TYR A 595 -29.86 36.10 42.10
CA TYR A 595 -29.00 35.41 43.06
C TYR A 595 -27.65 36.12 43.17
N GLN A 596 -27.04 36.45 42.03
CA GLN A 596 -25.76 37.18 41.97
C GLN A 596 -25.88 38.59 42.56
N ALA A 597 -26.99 39.30 42.30
CA ALA A 597 -27.24 40.61 42.87
C ALA A 597 -27.38 40.59 44.40
N ARG A 598 -27.91 39.49 44.97
CA ARG A 598 -28.22 39.37 46.40
C ARG A 598 -27.13 38.69 47.23
N TYR A 599 -26.40 37.73 46.65
CA TYR A 599 -25.46 36.86 47.36
C TYR A 599 -24.03 36.90 46.79
N GLY A 600 -23.78 37.70 45.75
CA GLY A 600 -22.45 37.84 45.12
C GLY A 600 -22.16 36.77 44.05
N ALA A 601 -20.94 36.77 43.53
CA ALA A 601 -20.55 35.90 42.42
C ALA A 601 -20.49 34.42 42.85
N ILE A 602 -21.11 33.54 42.06
CA ILE A 602 -21.04 32.08 42.25
C ILE A 602 -19.59 31.65 41.97
N PRO A 603 -18.96 30.81 42.84
CA PRO A 603 -17.61 30.31 42.58
C PRO A 603 -17.58 29.53 41.26
N THR A 604 -17.01 30.14 40.23
CA THR A 604 -16.69 29.43 39.00
C THR A 604 -15.36 28.74 39.21
N ALA A 605 -15.33 27.41 39.10
CA ALA A 605 -14.08 26.66 39.05
C ALA A 605 -13.33 27.02 37.77
N LYS A 606 -12.52 28.10 37.82
CA LYS A 606 -11.47 28.35 36.84
C LYS A 606 -10.17 27.77 37.38
N PRO A 607 -9.46 26.92 36.62
CA PRO A 607 -8.05 26.69 36.89
C PRO A 607 -7.30 27.98 36.53
N THR A 608 -6.91 28.75 37.54
CA THR A 608 -6.03 29.92 37.38
C THR A 608 -4.61 29.42 37.12
N ARG A 609 -4.22 29.38 35.84
CA ARG A 609 -2.83 29.17 35.44
C ARG A 609 -2.08 30.50 35.65
N LYS A 610 -1.38 30.65 36.77
CA LYS A 610 -0.44 31.77 36.98
C LYS A 610 0.77 31.55 36.07
N LEU A 611 0.94 32.41 35.07
CA LEU A 611 2.21 32.55 34.35
C LEU A 611 3.07 33.55 35.10
N ALA A 612 4.19 33.09 35.66
CA ALA A 612 5.23 33.96 36.18
C ALA A 612 6.02 34.55 35.00
N ARG A 613 6.14 35.88 34.96
CA ARG A 613 7.04 36.63 34.08
C ARG A 613 8.34 36.87 34.84
N GLY A 614 9.46 36.45 34.26
CA GLY A 614 10.81 36.84 34.69
C GLY A 614 11.57 37.35 33.48
N GLU A 615 12.22 38.50 33.64
CA GLU A 615 12.85 39.27 32.56
C GLU A 615 14.30 38.85 32.26
N SER A 616 14.60 38.97 30.95
CA SER A 616 15.83 39.30 30.21
C SER A 616 17.23 38.91 30.71
N ARG A 617 17.90 38.14 29.85
CA ARG A 617 19.35 38.23 29.57
C ARG A 617 19.61 37.53 28.23
N ALA A 618 19.72 38.28 27.11
CA ALA A 618 19.84 37.78 25.71
C ALA A 618 19.44 36.30 25.56
N SER A 619 18.14 36.06 25.76
CA SER A 619 17.70 34.85 26.46
C SER A 619 17.12 33.85 25.48
N ARG A 620 17.01 32.58 25.87
CA ARG A 620 16.19 31.56 25.20
C ARG A 620 14.85 32.08 24.63
N GLY A 621 14.27 33.13 25.24
CA GLY A 621 13.10 33.84 24.74
C GLY A 621 13.26 34.41 23.32
N ASP A 622 14.43 34.93 22.95
CA ASP A 622 14.68 35.53 21.63
C ASP A 622 14.71 34.45 20.53
N LEU A 623 15.39 33.32 20.77
CA LEU A 623 15.40 32.16 19.86
C LEU A 623 14.00 31.55 19.70
N VAL A 624 13.26 31.39 20.80
CA VAL A 624 11.88 30.86 20.78
C VAL A 624 10.92 31.83 20.09
N GLN A 625 11.11 33.14 20.25
CA GLN A 625 10.30 34.16 19.61
C GLN A 625 10.61 34.28 18.12
N CYS A 626 11.89 34.23 17.71
CA CYS A 626 12.29 34.12 16.31
C CYS A 626 11.75 32.84 15.67
N TYR A 627 11.81 31.70 16.36
CA TYR A 627 11.22 30.45 15.91
C TYR A 627 9.71 30.58 15.69
N ALA A 628 8.96 31.12 16.65
CA ALA A 628 7.52 31.32 16.55
C ALA A 628 7.13 32.28 15.40
N LEU A 629 7.91 33.34 15.17
CA LEU A 629 7.71 34.25 14.04
C LEU A 629 7.93 33.56 12.69
N HIS A 630 9.01 32.79 12.56
CA HIS A 630 9.27 32.03 11.33
C HIS A 630 8.22 30.94 11.08
N LEU A 631 7.73 30.26 12.13
CA LEU A 631 6.59 29.34 12.00
C LEU A 631 5.35 30.04 11.44
N ALA A 632 5.04 31.25 11.93
CA ALA A 632 3.90 32.02 11.46
C ALA A 632 4.05 32.41 9.98
N HIS A 633 5.25 32.81 9.54
CA HIS A 633 5.54 33.11 8.14
C HIS A 633 5.40 31.88 7.25
N ILE A 634 6.05 30.75 7.60
CA ILE A 634 5.94 29.50 6.82
C ILE A 634 4.48 29.06 6.71
N ARG A 635 3.71 29.16 7.80
CA ARG A 635 2.28 28.84 7.78
C ARG A 635 1.49 29.77 6.86
N TYR A 636 1.76 31.07 6.89
CA TYR A 636 1.05 32.04 6.06
C TYR A 636 1.37 31.84 4.57
N ASP A 637 2.65 31.63 4.24
CA ASP A 637 3.12 31.54 2.86
C ASP A 637 2.86 30.17 2.23
N LEU A 638 3.10 29.09 2.97
CA LEU A 638 3.10 27.72 2.44
C LEU A 638 1.97 26.86 3.02
N GLY A 639 1.42 27.20 4.19
CA GLY A 639 0.46 26.36 4.90
C GLY A 639 1.07 25.05 5.43
N PHE A 640 0.25 24.25 6.11
CA PHE A 640 0.68 23.02 6.80
C PHE A 640 1.43 22.02 5.88
N TRP A 641 0.87 21.73 4.71
CA TRP A 641 1.40 20.65 3.84
C TRP A 641 2.57 21.10 2.98
N ARG A 642 2.50 22.25 2.28
CA ARG A 642 3.63 22.70 1.45
C ARG A 642 4.81 23.16 2.30
N GLY A 643 4.54 23.66 3.52
CA GLY A 643 5.55 24.08 4.47
C GLY A 643 6.25 22.94 5.21
N ALA A 644 5.90 21.67 4.98
CA ALA A 644 6.41 20.53 5.76
C ALA A 644 7.94 20.49 5.85
N GLU A 645 8.63 20.73 4.73
CA GLU A 645 10.10 20.80 4.69
C GLU A 645 10.62 21.98 5.50
N SER A 646 10.09 23.19 5.25
CA SER A 646 10.49 24.41 5.93
C SER A 646 10.25 24.35 7.44
N PHE A 647 9.13 23.76 7.89
CA PHE A 647 8.84 23.52 9.30
C PHE A 647 9.87 22.59 9.95
N ASN A 648 10.20 21.47 9.29
CA ASN A 648 11.19 20.53 9.81
C ASN A 648 12.59 21.14 9.85
N GLN A 649 13.03 21.84 8.79
CA GLN A 649 14.32 22.52 8.76
C GLN A 649 14.45 23.58 9.87
N LEU A 650 13.38 24.35 10.11
CA LEU A 650 13.35 25.36 11.16
C LEU A 650 13.42 24.71 12.55
N ALA A 651 12.66 23.63 12.79
CA ALA A 651 12.71 22.88 14.05
C ALA A 651 14.08 22.25 14.29
N HIS A 652 14.70 21.66 13.26
CA HIS A 652 16.07 21.15 13.34
C HIS A 652 17.07 22.26 13.66
N SER A 653 16.97 23.42 13.02
CA SER A 653 17.85 24.56 13.27
C SER A 653 17.75 25.03 14.73
N LEU A 654 16.55 25.02 15.31
CA LEU A 654 16.34 25.33 16.73
C LEU A 654 16.98 24.27 17.64
N LEU A 655 16.77 22.98 17.35
CA LEU A 655 17.35 21.88 18.13
C LEU A 655 18.88 21.88 18.08
N VAL A 656 19.49 22.26 16.95
CA VAL A 656 20.95 22.41 16.80
C VAL A 656 21.48 23.64 17.54
N ALA A 657 20.71 24.74 17.55
CA ALA A 657 21.08 25.97 18.26
C ALA A 657 20.95 25.83 19.79
N ASP A 658 20.05 24.97 20.30
CA ASP A 658 19.86 24.71 21.73
C ASP A 658 20.92 23.71 22.27
N ARG A 659 22.08 24.22 22.69
CA ARG A 659 23.27 23.45 23.15
C ARG A 659 23.09 22.63 24.45
N ARG A 660 21.88 22.40 24.95
CA ARG A 660 21.62 21.66 26.21
C ARG A 660 20.98 20.27 26.05
N LEU A 661 20.74 19.78 24.84
CA LEU A 661 20.37 18.37 24.65
C LEU A 661 21.61 17.47 24.88
N PRO A 662 21.55 16.48 25.82
CA PRO A 662 22.69 15.62 26.14
C PRO A 662 23.27 14.97 24.88
N ALA A 663 24.61 14.88 24.81
CA ALA A 663 25.32 14.26 23.69
C ALA A 663 24.95 12.78 23.48
N GLU A 664 24.41 12.13 24.50
CA GLU A 664 24.03 10.71 24.47
C GLU A 664 22.76 10.43 23.65
N GLU A 665 21.86 11.39 23.47
CA GLU A 665 20.68 11.27 22.58
C GLU A 665 21.03 11.55 21.09
N ARG A 666 22.25 12.02 20.80
CA ARG A 666 22.69 12.29 19.42
C ARG A 666 23.19 11.06 18.66
N ALA A 667 23.46 9.94 19.36
CA ALA A 667 24.10 8.76 18.77
C ALA A 667 23.22 7.50 18.67
N ALA A 668 22.08 7.42 19.38
CA ALA A 668 21.27 6.19 19.41
C ALA A 668 20.06 6.18 18.44
N THR A 669 19.69 7.31 17.84
CA THR A 669 18.44 7.44 17.07
C THR A 669 18.55 7.08 15.58
N TRP A 670 19.68 6.53 15.13
CA TRP A 670 19.99 6.42 13.70
C TRP A 670 20.44 5.06 13.17
N LEU A 671 20.31 3.97 13.93
CA LEU A 671 20.73 2.65 13.41
C LEU A 671 19.74 1.48 13.46
N GLU A 672 18.63 1.51 14.20
CA GLU A 672 17.63 0.42 14.09
C GLU A 672 16.19 0.93 14.35
N CYS A 673 15.50 1.32 13.27
CA CYS A 673 14.04 1.42 13.19
C CYS A 673 13.60 1.37 11.71
#